data_AF-A0A0B6XYM5-F1
#
_entry.id   AF-A0A0B6XYM5-F1
#
_cell.length_a   1.000
_cell.length_b   1.000
_cell.length_c   1.000
_cell.angle_alpha   90.00
_cell.angle_beta   90.00
_cell.angle_gamma   90.00
#
_symmetry.space_group_name_H-M   'P 1'
#
loop_
_entity.id
_entity.type
_entity.pdbx_description
1 polymer ?
#
loop_
_entity_poly.entity_id
_entity_poly.type
_entity_poly.pdbx_seq_one_letter_code
_entity_poly.pdbx_strand_id
1 'polypeptide(L)'
;MPEPDLSLDGAANEGTKINLNESNTTTVHLDLDESKAHLINSNGGAGGDRDDLKTAIIDPTSVSSDGELSFNGLGKEEVMRYANDPFWVRLRWILFILFWVGWLAMLVTAVVIIVLAPRCPPRPDLKWYQTETVYQVYPKSFKDSNDDGVGDFGGLTEKLSYITTDLGIKAIWISSFFVTDGKSSLGVIDHKDIDKSFGTTLDEFKGWLKKLRKEGMKVILDLIPNQTSKNHTWFLKSQQNDELYKDYYVWANAGGNLPNDWLTVDGKPAWTYDTSRGAWYFHQFSEDYPDLNLSNELVKTEIKDIMKFWMEAGVSGFHIDGVEYLVENPDVKVPDPDRSQTRNYVGTLSLLEELREVANAYSDKPGREKLLFGTVEHANNNFTQELWGSGDKKRLHIVAPILKDLSSACDAGCIKTTVDELLTDKDDQWLGIQLGNQNIPRIASRLEHNDGRFKSRLIVAHTLQLLLPGTPFNYYGDEFGQRNGNISSNKEMDNYRTPMQWNTQENAGFTGKDVKPWLPVSAEYKSDNVQASLAHFSDVTPFKAFKRLVKLRSRESFQWGKTMVCSPQDNLVIFTRKATRFPYFLTVINTGNGDVHVSPEELKCAPSKDEGQIVFHSRDKQLGETLDFSGQGLQLDPFDIVIIEFAAED
;
A
#
# COMPACT_ATOMS: atom_id res chain seq x y z
N MET A 1 -1.04 50.94 15.79
CA MET A 1 -0.12 51.76 16.62
C MET A 1 -0.43 51.49 18.09
N PRO A 2 0.58 51.28 18.96
CA PRO A 2 2.02 51.38 18.70
C PRO A 2 2.76 50.03 18.71
N GLU A 3 3.90 50.02 18.02
CA GLU A 3 4.98 49.00 17.99
C GLU A 3 5.85 49.07 19.28
N PRO A 4 6.85 48.18 19.47
CA PRO A 4 8.15 48.20 18.74
C PRO A 4 8.55 46.81 18.19
N ASP A 5 8.97 46.67 16.94
CA ASP A 5 10.33 46.85 16.35
C ASP A 5 11.42 45.95 16.94
N LEU A 6 11.89 44.98 16.13
CA LEU A 6 13.25 44.42 16.11
C LEU A 6 13.40 43.43 14.93
N SER A 7 13.79 44.00 13.79
CA SER A 7 14.80 43.57 12.81
C SER A 7 15.36 42.13 12.82
N LEU A 8 15.37 41.48 11.64
CA LEU A 8 16.52 40.97 10.86
C LEU A 8 16.27 39.63 10.13
N ASP A 9 16.50 39.71 8.82
CA ASP A 9 16.80 38.68 7.80
C ASP A 9 17.70 37.54 8.31
N GLY A 10 17.77 36.32 7.78
CA GLY A 10 17.45 35.75 6.48
C GLY A 10 18.45 34.60 6.26
N ALA A 11 18.06 33.50 5.63
CA ALA A 11 19.02 32.49 5.13
C ALA A 11 18.41 31.70 3.97
N ALA A 12 18.84 32.05 2.77
CA ALA A 12 18.68 31.26 1.55
C ALA A 12 20.03 30.65 1.15
N ASN A 13 19.94 29.42 0.64
CA ASN A 13 20.83 28.75 -0.31
C ASN A 13 22.29 28.47 0.04
N GLU A 14 22.54 27.19 0.30
CA GLU A 14 23.85 26.53 0.28
C GLU A 14 24.49 26.59 -1.12
N GLY A 15 25.60 27.31 -1.23
CA GLY A 15 26.52 27.26 -2.37
C GLY A 15 27.69 26.30 -2.12
N THR A 16 28.00 25.48 -3.12
CA THR A 16 29.05 24.46 -3.14
C THR A 16 30.45 25.05 -2.90
N LYS A 17 31.20 24.51 -1.93
CA LYS A 17 32.61 24.86 -1.67
C LYS A 17 33.55 24.01 -2.53
N ILE A 18 34.43 24.64 -3.29
CA ILE A 18 35.62 24.03 -3.90
C ILE A 18 36.84 24.64 -3.21
N ASN A 19 37.68 23.80 -2.62
CA ASN A 19 38.90 24.20 -1.91
C ASN A 19 40.03 24.51 -2.90
N LEU A 20 40.57 25.73 -2.87
CA LEU A 20 41.88 26.08 -3.41
C LEU A 20 42.66 26.87 -2.34
N ASN A 21 43.94 26.53 -2.19
CA ASN A 21 44.84 26.98 -1.12
C ASN A 21 45.04 28.50 -1.04
N GLU A 22 45.13 28.95 0.23
CA GLU A 22 45.83 30.09 0.84
C GLU A 22 46.02 31.44 0.09
N SER A 23 45.49 32.47 0.77
CA SER A 23 45.74 33.92 0.69
C SER A 23 44.97 34.74 -0.37
N ASN A 24 44.18 35.69 0.15
CA ASN A 24 43.35 36.72 -0.51
C ASN A 24 41.95 36.28 -1.01
N THR A 25 40.97 36.37 -0.11
CA THR A 25 39.55 36.25 -0.43
C THR A 25 39.05 37.53 -1.11
N THR A 26 38.71 37.45 -2.41
CA THR A 26 37.95 38.49 -3.12
C THR A 26 36.52 37.98 -3.27
N THR A 27 35.55 38.68 -2.70
CA THR A 27 34.13 38.32 -2.82
C THR A 27 33.58 38.91 -4.13
N VAL A 28 33.14 38.05 -5.06
CA VAL A 28 32.47 38.47 -6.31
C VAL A 28 30.97 38.24 -6.13
N HIS A 29 30.17 39.31 -6.17
CA HIS A 29 28.73 39.20 -6.32
C HIS A 29 28.39 39.13 -7.81
N LEU A 30 27.77 38.03 -8.23
CA LEU A 30 27.15 37.90 -9.56
C LEU A 30 25.66 38.18 -9.39
N ASP A 31 25.23 39.35 -9.85
CA ASP A 31 23.82 39.64 -10.03
C ASP A 31 23.42 39.20 -11.45
N LEU A 32 22.47 38.26 -11.53
CA LEU A 32 21.94 37.71 -12.79
C LEU A 32 20.68 38.47 -13.18
N ASP A 33 20.81 39.79 -13.35
CA ASP A 33 19.90 40.53 -14.22
C ASP A 33 20.63 41.78 -14.74
N GLU A 34 20.56 41.98 -16.05
CA GLU A 34 21.18 43.07 -16.83
C GLU A 34 22.68 42.95 -17.21
N SER A 35 22.92 43.20 -18.50
CA SER A 35 24.13 42.87 -19.26
C SER A 35 25.21 43.97 -19.22
N LYS A 36 25.61 44.46 -18.04
CA LYS A 36 26.76 45.38 -17.90
C LYS A 36 27.45 45.25 -16.53
N ALA A 37 28.73 44.87 -16.52
CA ALA A 37 29.55 44.88 -15.31
C ALA A 37 30.17 46.27 -15.08
N HIS A 38 29.95 46.86 -13.90
CA HIS A 38 30.64 48.07 -13.43
C HIS A 38 31.66 47.72 -12.34
N LEU A 39 32.91 48.17 -12.51
CA LEU A 39 33.93 48.10 -11.46
C LEU A 39 33.83 49.36 -10.60
N ILE A 40 33.36 49.22 -9.36
CA ILE A 40 33.39 50.29 -8.34
C ILE A 40 34.51 49.95 -7.36
N ASN A 41 35.54 50.79 -7.29
CA ASN A 41 36.57 50.71 -6.27
C ASN A 41 36.21 51.66 -5.12
N SER A 42 35.76 51.12 -3.98
CA SER A 42 35.40 51.92 -2.80
C SER A 42 36.52 51.84 -1.76
N ASN A 43 37.45 52.80 -1.80
CA ASN A 43 38.21 53.20 -0.61
C ASN A 43 37.93 54.70 -0.39
N GLY A 44 37.29 55.01 0.74
CA GLY A 44 36.76 56.33 1.06
C GLY A 44 37.81 57.36 1.49
N GLY A 45 37.43 58.63 1.40
CA GLY A 45 38.15 59.77 1.98
C GLY A 45 37.63 61.10 1.43
N ALA A 46 36.96 61.88 2.27
CA ALA A 46 36.14 63.04 1.91
C ALA A 46 36.92 64.31 1.53
N GLY A 47 36.28 65.15 0.69
CA GLY A 47 36.45 66.60 0.68
C GLY A 47 36.93 67.21 -0.64
N GLY A 48 36.07 67.95 -1.34
CA GLY A 48 36.50 68.86 -2.42
C GLY A 48 35.47 69.05 -3.52
N ASP A 49 34.79 70.19 -3.48
CA ASP A 49 33.80 70.67 -4.43
C ASP A 49 34.45 71.17 -5.74
N ARG A 50 33.70 71.07 -6.85
CA ARG A 50 33.70 71.89 -8.09
C ARG A 50 33.92 71.19 -9.44
N ASP A 51 33.02 71.59 -10.33
CA ASP A 51 33.02 71.62 -11.78
C ASP A 51 34.39 71.61 -12.49
N ASP A 52 34.30 71.21 -13.76
CA ASP A 52 35.30 71.17 -14.84
C ASP A 52 36.08 69.85 -14.98
N LEU A 53 35.54 68.95 -15.79
CA LEU A 53 36.38 68.03 -16.58
C LEU A 53 36.03 68.16 -18.06
N LYS A 54 36.74 69.10 -18.67
CA LYS A 54 36.96 69.26 -20.11
C LYS A 54 37.17 67.90 -20.77
N THR A 55 36.48 67.72 -21.89
CA THR A 55 36.77 66.70 -22.89
C THR A 55 38.20 66.93 -23.38
N ALA A 56 39.16 66.22 -22.79
CA ALA A 56 40.51 66.13 -23.34
C ALA A 56 40.47 65.13 -24.49
N ILE A 57 40.52 65.67 -25.72
CA ILE A 57 40.88 64.92 -26.91
C ILE A 57 42.33 64.47 -26.69
N ILE A 58 42.54 63.16 -26.47
CA ILE A 58 43.89 62.61 -26.36
C ILE A 58 44.37 62.28 -27.78
N ASP A 59 45.34 63.07 -28.22
CA ASP A 59 46.17 62.90 -29.40
C ASP A 59 46.99 61.58 -29.29
N PRO A 60 46.98 60.66 -30.28
CA PRO A 60 47.46 59.28 -30.08
C PRO A 60 48.98 59.12 -30.18
N THR A 61 49.76 60.14 -29.84
CA THR A 61 51.23 60.03 -29.78
C THR A 61 51.79 60.55 -28.47
N SER A 62 51.61 59.78 -27.40
CA SER A 62 52.48 59.86 -26.22
C SER A 62 52.91 58.45 -25.81
N VAL A 63 54.19 58.17 -26.00
CA VAL A 63 54.86 56.94 -25.55
C VAL A 63 55.14 57.07 -24.05
N SER A 64 54.61 56.15 -23.23
CA SER A 64 55.01 55.96 -21.84
C SER A 64 56.10 54.89 -21.73
N SER A 65 57.07 55.14 -20.86
CA SER A 65 58.37 54.49 -20.75
C SER A 65 58.42 53.22 -19.88
N ASP A 66 57.32 52.52 -19.67
CA ASP A 66 57.29 51.27 -18.91
C ASP A 66 56.56 50.20 -19.72
N GLY A 67 57.28 49.13 -20.08
CA GLY A 67 56.90 48.12 -21.06
C GLY A 67 55.81 47.14 -20.63
N GLU A 68 54.63 47.64 -20.25
CA GLU A 68 53.40 46.84 -20.18
C GLU A 68 52.49 47.18 -21.37
N LEU A 69 52.36 46.20 -22.28
CA LEU A 69 51.44 46.26 -23.42
C LEU A 69 49.99 46.25 -22.93
N SER A 70 49.42 47.44 -22.75
CA SER A 70 47.97 47.60 -22.65
C SER A 70 47.33 47.22 -23.99
N PHE A 71 46.62 46.08 -24.03
CA PHE A 71 45.79 45.71 -25.16
C PHE A 71 44.56 46.64 -25.21
N ASN A 72 44.73 47.79 -25.83
CA ASN A 72 43.60 48.61 -26.26
C ASN A 72 42.85 47.85 -27.35
N GLY A 73 41.53 47.66 -27.18
CA GLY A 73 40.70 47.08 -28.22
C GLY A 73 40.82 47.90 -29.51
N LEU A 74 41.17 47.25 -30.61
CA LEU A 74 41.29 47.90 -31.91
C LEU A 74 39.96 48.58 -32.29
N GLY A 75 40.02 49.82 -32.78
CA GLY A 75 38.86 50.50 -33.34
C GLY A 75 38.35 49.80 -34.61
N LYS A 76 37.08 50.03 -35.00
CA LYS A 76 36.47 49.38 -36.19
C LYS A 76 37.34 49.50 -37.44
N GLU A 77 37.92 50.67 -37.70
CA GLU A 77 38.74 50.91 -38.89
C GLU A 77 40.08 50.16 -38.86
N GLU A 78 40.69 50.01 -37.69
CA GLU A 78 41.95 49.29 -37.50
C GLU A 78 41.73 47.78 -37.59
N VAL A 79 40.64 47.25 -37.00
CA VAL A 79 40.25 45.85 -37.17
C VAL A 79 40.01 45.53 -38.65
N MET A 80 39.34 46.42 -39.39
CA MET A 80 39.02 46.19 -40.81
C MET A 80 40.28 46.12 -41.70
N ARG A 81 41.42 46.68 -41.28
CA ARG A 81 42.70 46.52 -41.99
C ARG A 81 43.23 45.09 -41.94
N TYR A 82 43.03 44.38 -40.82
CA TYR A 82 43.51 43.02 -40.61
C TYR A 82 42.41 41.95 -40.78
N ALA A 83 41.13 42.34 -40.72
CA ALA A 83 39.99 41.42 -40.79
C ALA A 83 39.85 40.71 -42.14
N ASN A 84 40.41 41.30 -43.20
CA ASN A 84 40.45 40.76 -44.56
C ASN A 84 41.76 40.03 -44.89
N ASP A 85 42.67 39.88 -43.93
CA ASP A 85 43.86 39.07 -44.13
C ASP A 85 43.44 37.63 -44.51
N PRO A 86 44.01 37.05 -45.59
CA PRO A 86 43.67 35.70 -46.04
C PRO A 86 43.73 34.64 -44.93
N PHE A 87 44.64 34.78 -43.95
CA PHE A 87 44.75 33.85 -42.82
C PHE A 87 43.51 33.91 -41.92
N TRP A 88 43.13 35.11 -41.44
CA TRP A 88 42.01 35.30 -40.51
C TRP A 88 40.66 35.00 -41.15
N VAL A 89 40.51 35.28 -42.45
CA VAL A 89 39.32 34.92 -43.22
C VAL A 89 39.18 33.40 -43.32
N ARG A 90 40.25 32.69 -43.69
CA ARG A 90 40.24 31.22 -43.76
C ARG A 90 39.96 30.60 -42.40
N LEU A 91 40.61 31.08 -41.33
CA LEU A 91 40.39 30.56 -39.98
C LEU A 91 38.94 30.76 -39.52
N ARG A 92 38.34 31.93 -39.75
CA ARG A 92 36.94 32.20 -39.37
C ARG A 92 35.96 31.29 -40.11
N TRP A 93 36.15 31.09 -41.41
CA TRP A 93 35.33 30.18 -42.19
C TRP A 93 35.53 28.72 -41.77
N ILE A 94 36.75 28.29 -41.48
CA ILE A 94 37.03 26.95 -40.95
C ILE A 94 36.32 26.74 -39.62
N LEU A 95 36.45 27.68 -38.67
CA LEU A 95 35.78 27.59 -37.36
C LEU A 95 34.25 27.62 -37.49
N PHE A 96 33.70 28.45 -38.40
CA PHE A 96 32.27 28.52 -38.66
C PHE A 96 31.73 27.21 -39.25
N ILE A 97 32.44 26.62 -40.22
CA ILE A 97 32.09 25.33 -40.80
C ILE A 97 32.18 24.22 -39.75
N LEU A 98 33.27 24.18 -38.98
CA LEU A 98 33.45 23.20 -37.90
C LEU A 98 32.36 23.30 -36.84
N PHE A 99 31.93 24.52 -36.49
CA PHE A 99 30.79 24.73 -35.57
C PHE A 99 29.51 24.10 -36.11
N TRP A 100 29.14 24.38 -37.37
CA TRP A 100 27.91 23.82 -37.96
C TRP A 100 27.99 22.31 -38.19
N VAL A 101 29.16 21.79 -38.58
CA VAL A 101 29.40 20.35 -38.70
C VAL A 101 29.29 19.67 -37.33
N GLY A 102 29.88 20.26 -36.28
CA GLY A 102 29.80 19.76 -34.92
C GLY A 102 28.37 19.79 -34.37
N TRP A 103 27.63 20.87 -34.62
CA TRP A 103 26.23 21.00 -34.24
C TRP A 103 25.35 19.96 -34.94
N LEU A 104 25.53 19.78 -36.25
CA LEU A 104 24.78 18.78 -37.02
C LEU A 104 25.15 17.36 -36.58
N ALA A 105 26.42 17.09 -36.30
CA ALA A 105 26.86 15.80 -35.76
C ALA A 105 26.20 15.52 -34.40
N MET A 106 26.17 16.50 -33.49
CA MET A 106 25.46 16.36 -32.21
C MET A 106 23.97 16.07 -32.39
N LEU A 107 23.29 16.77 -33.31
CA LEU A 107 21.87 16.55 -33.59
C LEU A 107 21.64 15.15 -34.15
N VAL A 108 22.44 14.72 -35.12
CA VAL A 108 22.36 13.37 -35.70
C VAL A 108 22.62 12.32 -34.63
N THR A 109 23.64 12.49 -33.79
CA THR A 109 23.92 11.60 -32.67
C THR A 109 22.76 11.54 -31.69
N ALA A 110 22.14 12.66 -31.33
CA ALA A 110 20.96 12.68 -30.47
C ALA A 110 19.77 11.92 -31.08
N VAL A 111 19.50 12.12 -32.37
CA VAL A 111 18.44 11.38 -33.10
C VAL A 111 18.76 9.90 -33.17
N VAL A 112 20.01 9.53 -33.47
CA VAL A 112 20.47 8.13 -33.52
C VAL A 112 20.31 7.48 -32.15
N ILE A 113 20.68 8.16 -31.06
CA ILE A 113 20.45 7.66 -29.69
C ILE A 113 18.96 7.47 -29.45
N ILE A 114 18.08 8.41 -29.80
CA ILE A 114 16.63 8.25 -29.57
C ILE A 114 16.04 7.09 -30.38
N VAL A 115 16.50 6.88 -31.61
CA VAL A 115 15.98 5.85 -32.52
C VAL A 115 16.54 4.46 -32.19
N LEU A 116 17.84 4.37 -31.86
CA LEU A 116 18.53 3.11 -31.59
C LEU A 116 18.52 2.73 -30.12
N ALA A 117 18.26 3.66 -29.20
CA ALA A 117 18.10 3.31 -27.79
C ALA A 117 16.94 2.31 -27.69
N PRO A 118 17.17 1.14 -27.07
CA PRO A 118 16.10 0.20 -26.84
C PRO A 118 15.02 0.92 -26.05
N ARG A 119 13.79 0.94 -26.58
CA ARG A 119 12.64 1.45 -25.84
C ARG A 119 12.62 0.74 -24.49
N CYS A 120 12.61 1.50 -23.39
CA CYS A 120 12.35 0.91 -22.08
C CYS A 120 11.13 -0.01 -22.22
N PRO A 121 11.17 -1.23 -21.68
CA PRO A 121 9.99 -2.09 -21.69
C PRO A 121 8.79 -1.29 -21.16
N PRO A 122 7.66 -1.28 -21.89
CA PRO A 122 6.49 -0.54 -21.45
C PRO A 122 6.05 -1.12 -20.10
N ARG A 123 6.13 -0.31 -19.04
CA ARG A 123 5.55 -0.67 -17.75
C ARG A 123 4.03 -0.60 -17.90
N PRO A 124 3.28 -1.60 -17.43
CA PRO A 124 1.82 -1.50 -17.41
C PRO A 124 1.39 -0.31 -16.54
N ASP A 125 0.28 0.32 -16.89
CA ASP A 125 -0.33 1.40 -16.09
C ASP A 125 -1.02 0.79 -14.86
N LEU A 126 -0.20 0.42 -13.87
CA LEU A 126 -0.68 -0.15 -12.61
C LEU A 126 -1.20 0.93 -11.68
N LYS A 127 -2.32 0.62 -11.04
CA LYS A 127 -2.89 1.46 -9.98
C LYS A 127 -2.18 1.20 -8.66
N TRP A 128 -2.24 2.15 -7.74
CA TRP A 128 -1.53 2.02 -6.45
C TRP A 128 -1.90 0.73 -5.72
N TYR A 129 -3.17 0.30 -5.79
CA TYR A 129 -3.65 -0.90 -5.11
C TYR A 129 -3.14 -2.22 -5.73
N GLN A 130 -2.51 -2.16 -6.90
CA GLN A 130 -1.87 -3.31 -7.57
C GLN A 130 -0.39 -3.44 -7.18
N THR A 131 0.26 -2.32 -6.84
CA THR A 131 1.70 -2.29 -6.54
C THR A 131 2.00 -2.31 -5.04
N GLU A 132 1.09 -1.76 -4.22
CA GLU A 132 1.28 -1.65 -2.77
C GLU A 132 0.93 -2.95 -2.03
N THR A 133 1.49 -3.07 -0.84
CA THR A 133 1.07 -4.04 0.18
C THR A 133 0.10 -3.35 1.14
N VAL A 134 -0.96 -4.03 1.58
CA VAL A 134 -1.94 -3.46 2.52
C VAL A 134 -1.70 -4.01 3.92
N TYR A 135 -1.71 -3.12 4.93
CA TYR A 135 -1.64 -3.49 6.35
C TYR A 135 -2.95 -3.15 7.06
N GLN A 136 -3.67 -4.18 7.51
CA GLN A 136 -4.92 -4.06 8.23
C GLN A 136 -4.67 -3.81 9.72
N VAL A 137 -5.23 -2.72 10.22
CA VAL A 137 -5.15 -2.31 11.62
C VAL A 137 -6.53 -2.37 12.25
N TYR A 138 -6.65 -3.06 13.38
CA TYR A 138 -7.82 -2.99 14.25
C TYR A 138 -7.58 -1.90 15.33
N PRO A 139 -8.19 -0.71 15.23
CA PRO A 139 -7.74 0.46 16.00
C PRO A 139 -7.75 0.25 17.51
N LYS A 140 -8.79 -0.39 18.05
CA LYS A 140 -8.94 -0.66 19.50
C LYS A 140 -7.78 -1.49 20.08
N SER A 141 -7.03 -2.20 19.26
CA SER A 141 -5.97 -3.11 19.69
C SER A 141 -4.59 -2.75 19.19
N PHE A 142 -4.44 -1.64 18.47
CA PHE A 142 -3.15 -1.32 17.87
C PHE A 142 -2.21 -0.60 18.84
N LYS A 143 -2.64 0.54 19.38
CA LYS A 143 -1.91 1.27 20.43
C LYS A 143 -2.84 2.24 21.13
N ASP A 144 -2.84 2.21 22.46
CA ASP A 144 -3.49 3.20 23.32
C ASP A 144 -2.49 4.34 23.62
N SER A 145 -2.85 5.60 23.40
CA SER A 145 -1.99 6.76 23.66
C SER A 145 -2.40 7.59 24.87
N ASN A 146 -3.55 7.30 25.48
CA ASN A 146 -4.14 8.10 26.55
C ASN A 146 -4.32 7.32 27.88
N ASP A 147 -3.90 6.05 27.91
CA ASP A 147 -3.94 5.15 29.07
C ASP A 147 -5.37 4.82 29.55
N ASP A 148 -6.35 4.76 28.63
CA ASP A 148 -7.74 4.34 28.93
C ASP A 148 -8.01 2.84 28.70
N GLY A 149 -7.03 2.12 28.14
CA GLY A 149 -7.07 0.69 27.86
C GLY A 149 -7.61 0.33 26.47
N VAL A 150 -7.97 1.32 25.64
CA VAL A 150 -8.48 1.16 24.28
C VAL A 150 -7.53 1.85 23.30
N GLY A 151 -7.22 1.18 22.20
CA GLY A 151 -6.39 1.77 21.15
C GLY A 151 -7.11 2.87 20.39
N ASP A 152 -6.37 3.91 20.01
CA ASP A 152 -6.90 5.16 19.46
C ASP A 152 -6.08 5.66 18.25
N PHE A 153 -6.52 6.75 17.60
CA PHE A 153 -5.80 7.29 16.44
C PHE A 153 -4.51 8.04 16.81
N GLY A 154 -4.37 8.51 18.05
CA GLY A 154 -3.10 9.04 18.56
C GLY A 154 -2.04 7.95 18.56
N GLY A 155 -2.36 6.79 19.13
CA GLY A 155 -1.51 5.61 19.17
C GLY A 155 -1.22 5.05 17.77
N LEU A 156 -2.21 5.02 16.87
CA LEU A 156 -1.96 4.68 15.47
C LEU A 156 -0.97 5.66 14.82
N THR A 157 -1.12 6.97 15.08
CA THR A 157 -0.21 8.00 14.56
C THR A 157 1.22 7.81 15.07
N GLU A 158 1.40 7.51 16.35
CA GLU A 158 2.71 7.22 16.95
C GLU A 158 3.41 6.04 16.28
N LYS A 159 2.64 5.07 15.78
CA LYS A 159 3.14 3.82 15.19
C LYS A 159 3.15 3.83 13.66
N LEU A 160 2.85 4.95 13.01
CA LEU A 160 2.94 5.05 11.55
C LEU A 160 4.37 4.81 11.03
N SER A 161 5.40 5.22 11.77
CA SER A 161 6.80 4.98 11.37
C SER A 161 7.12 3.48 11.33
N TYR A 162 6.52 2.67 12.21
CA TYR A 162 6.67 1.22 12.17
C TYR A 162 6.10 0.63 10.87
N ILE A 163 4.90 1.04 10.48
CA ILE A 163 4.28 0.56 9.23
C ILE A 163 5.07 1.03 8.00
N THR A 164 5.45 2.31 7.97
CA THR A 164 6.06 2.92 6.78
C THR A 164 7.55 2.64 6.64
N THR A 165 8.31 2.73 7.73
CA THR A 165 9.78 2.64 7.73
C THR A 165 10.24 1.23 8.06
N ASP A 166 9.66 0.59 9.09
CA ASP A 166 10.08 -0.75 9.47
C ASP A 166 9.53 -1.80 8.52
N LEU A 167 8.23 -1.78 8.21
CA LEU A 167 7.63 -2.75 7.29
C LEU A 167 7.75 -2.36 5.81
N GLY A 168 7.91 -1.07 5.50
CA GLY A 168 7.98 -0.58 4.12
C GLY A 168 6.61 -0.49 3.43
N ILE A 169 5.52 -0.37 4.20
CA ILE A 169 4.15 -0.41 3.69
C ILE A 169 3.55 0.99 3.64
N LYS A 170 2.87 1.34 2.53
CA LYS A 170 2.24 2.66 2.32
C LYS A 170 0.71 2.64 2.25
N ALA A 171 0.07 1.47 2.35
CA ALA A 171 -1.38 1.36 2.39
C ALA A 171 -1.85 0.73 3.71
N ILE A 172 -2.75 1.42 4.41
CA ILE A 172 -3.38 0.93 5.64
C ILE A 172 -4.88 0.72 5.40
N TRP A 173 -5.39 -0.41 5.87
CA TRP A 173 -6.82 -0.68 5.99
C TRP A 173 -7.20 -0.58 7.46
N ILE A 174 -8.08 0.35 7.78
CA ILE A 174 -8.53 0.60 9.14
C ILE A 174 -9.89 -0.08 9.32
N SER A 175 -9.95 -1.03 10.23
CA SER A 175 -11.21 -1.68 10.62
C SER A 175 -12.20 -0.66 11.17
N SER A 176 -13.50 -0.97 11.09
CA SER A 176 -14.59 -0.09 11.54
C SER A 176 -14.33 0.58 12.90
N PHE A 177 -14.43 1.91 12.89
CA PHE A 177 -14.33 2.80 14.07
C PHE A 177 -15.56 3.73 14.19
N PHE A 178 -16.58 3.47 13.39
CA PHE A 178 -17.81 4.26 13.37
C PHE A 178 -18.52 4.20 14.72
N VAL A 179 -19.40 5.16 14.98
CA VAL A 179 -20.19 5.17 16.21
C VAL A 179 -21.06 3.92 16.25
N THR A 180 -21.01 3.17 17.36
CA THR A 180 -21.78 1.94 17.55
C THR A 180 -22.74 2.02 18.74
N ASP A 181 -23.62 1.03 18.88
CA ASP A 181 -24.44 0.83 20.08
C ASP A 181 -23.66 0.28 21.29
N GLY A 182 -22.34 0.12 21.17
CA GLY A 182 -21.44 -0.36 22.21
C GLY A 182 -21.42 -1.88 22.39
N LYS A 183 -22.24 -2.66 21.66
CA LYS A 183 -22.27 -4.12 21.77
C LYS A 183 -21.28 -4.82 20.82
N SER A 184 -21.19 -4.31 19.60
CA SER A 184 -20.35 -4.86 18.52
C SER A 184 -19.98 -3.81 17.48
N SER A 185 -18.87 -4.02 16.78
CA SER A 185 -18.48 -3.23 15.61
C SER A 185 -19.46 -3.34 14.43
N LEU A 186 -20.33 -4.37 14.44
CA LEU A 186 -21.42 -4.55 13.46
C LEU A 186 -22.62 -3.63 13.72
N GLY A 187 -22.77 -3.15 14.96
CA GLY A 187 -23.91 -2.34 15.41
C GLY A 187 -23.72 -0.86 15.16
N VAL A 188 -23.47 -0.45 13.91
CA VAL A 188 -23.24 0.97 13.58
C VAL A 188 -24.53 1.78 13.77
N ILE A 189 -24.42 2.92 14.46
CA ILE A 189 -25.49 3.90 14.65
C ILE A 189 -25.26 5.21 13.89
N ASP A 190 -24.01 5.49 13.48
CA ASP A 190 -23.66 6.59 12.57
C ASP A 190 -22.43 6.23 11.73
N HIS A 191 -22.62 6.09 10.42
CA HIS A 191 -21.57 5.74 9.46
C HIS A 191 -20.66 6.92 9.05
N LYS A 192 -21.00 8.16 9.44
CA LYS A 192 -20.30 9.40 9.05
C LYS A 192 -19.59 10.07 10.22
N ASP A 193 -19.61 9.46 11.41
CA ASP A 193 -18.91 9.95 12.60
C ASP A 193 -18.03 8.85 13.23
N ILE A 194 -17.19 9.26 14.18
CA ILE A 194 -16.18 8.41 14.83
C ILE A 194 -16.61 8.13 16.27
N ASP A 195 -16.50 6.87 16.71
CA ASP A 195 -16.78 6.52 18.10
C ASP A 195 -15.84 7.25 19.05
N LYS A 196 -16.40 7.89 20.08
CA LYS A 196 -15.63 8.70 21.04
C LYS A 196 -14.55 7.92 21.79
N SER A 197 -14.67 6.59 21.86
CA SER A 197 -13.65 5.73 22.44
C SER A 197 -12.30 5.77 21.70
N PHE A 198 -12.25 6.30 20.47
CA PHE A 198 -11.00 6.49 19.73
C PHE A 198 -10.33 7.86 19.96
N GLY A 199 -10.84 8.65 20.93
CA GLY A 199 -10.20 9.88 21.41
C GLY A 199 -10.02 10.97 20.34
N THR A 200 -10.70 10.87 19.21
CA THR A 200 -10.48 11.73 18.03
C THR A 200 -11.80 12.21 17.48
N THR A 201 -11.88 13.51 17.20
CA THR A 201 -13.04 14.10 16.53
C THR A 201 -13.01 13.83 15.03
N LEU A 202 -14.17 13.88 14.37
CA LEU A 202 -14.27 13.77 12.92
C LEU A 202 -13.36 14.75 12.16
N ASP A 203 -13.23 16.00 12.63
CA ASP A 203 -12.42 17.02 11.97
C ASP A 203 -10.91 16.76 12.12
N GLU A 204 -10.47 16.31 13.31
CA GLU A 204 -9.09 15.88 13.53
C GLU A 204 -8.73 14.70 12.64
N PHE A 205 -9.61 13.71 12.53
CA PHE A 205 -9.41 12.57 11.65
C PHE A 205 -9.35 12.97 10.17
N LYS A 206 -10.24 13.86 9.72
CA LYS A 206 -10.17 14.44 8.36
C LYS A 206 -8.84 15.18 8.13
N GLY A 207 -8.34 15.90 9.15
CA GLY A 207 -7.01 16.52 9.13
C GLY A 207 -5.89 15.50 8.99
N TRP A 208 -5.96 14.41 9.76
CA TRP A 208 -5.02 13.30 9.73
C TRP A 208 -4.98 12.60 8.36
N LEU A 209 -6.13 12.28 7.76
CA LEU A 209 -6.22 11.74 6.40
C LEU A 209 -5.54 12.64 5.37
N LYS A 210 -5.74 13.97 5.46
CA LYS A 210 -5.08 14.93 4.57
C LYS A 210 -3.57 14.92 4.72
N LYS A 211 -3.05 14.77 5.94
CA LYS A 211 -1.60 14.66 6.21
C LYS A 211 -1.03 13.38 5.60
N LEU A 212 -1.62 12.23 5.89
CA LEU A 212 -1.20 10.93 5.34
C LEU A 212 -1.17 10.94 3.81
N ARG A 213 -2.19 11.52 3.19
CA ARG A 213 -2.25 11.65 1.73
C ARG A 213 -1.11 12.49 1.16
N LYS A 214 -0.68 13.56 1.85
CA LYS A 214 0.48 14.38 1.43
C LYS A 214 1.79 13.59 1.52
N GLU A 215 1.88 12.65 2.46
CA GLU A 215 3.00 11.73 2.64
C GLU A 215 2.93 10.50 1.71
N GLY A 216 1.93 10.45 0.83
CA GLY A 216 1.75 9.39 -0.16
C GLY A 216 1.08 8.12 0.38
N MET A 217 0.64 8.11 1.64
CA MET A 217 -0.07 6.97 2.22
C MET A 217 -1.49 6.84 1.66
N LYS A 218 -1.96 5.59 1.61
CA LYS A 218 -3.32 5.20 1.21
C LYS A 218 -4.06 4.69 2.43
N VAL A 219 -5.27 5.20 2.65
CA VAL A 219 -6.13 4.79 3.77
C VAL A 219 -7.40 4.17 3.20
N ILE A 220 -7.67 2.93 3.57
CA ILE A 220 -8.87 2.19 3.21
C ILE A 220 -9.73 2.04 4.46
N LEU A 221 -11.04 2.23 4.32
CA LEU A 221 -12.01 2.05 5.41
C LEU A 221 -12.91 0.83 5.16
N ASP A 222 -13.44 0.24 6.22
CA ASP A 222 -14.61 -0.63 6.09
C ASP A 222 -15.83 0.18 5.63
N LEU A 223 -16.59 -0.38 4.69
CA LEU A 223 -17.97 -0.01 4.40
C LEU A 223 -18.84 -1.19 4.84
N ILE A 224 -19.82 -0.92 5.69
CA ILE A 224 -20.74 -1.92 6.24
C ILE A 224 -22.14 -1.62 5.67
N PRO A 225 -22.45 -2.05 4.44
CA PRO A 225 -23.70 -1.66 3.78
C PRO A 225 -24.87 -2.59 4.12
N ASN A 226 -24.62 -3.79 4.66
CA ASN A 226 -25.66 -4.80 4.85
C ASN A 226 -26.58 -4.48 6.04
N GLN A 227 -26.07 -3.97 7.15
CA GLN A 227 -26.84 -3.81 8.40
C GLN A 227 -26.48 -2.56 9.18
N THR A 228 -27.38 -2.18 10.09
CA THR A 228 -27.14 -1.18 11.14
C THR A 228 -27.53 -1.75 12.51
N SER A 229 -27.21 -1.07 13.61
CA SER A 229 -27.85 -1.39 14.89
C SER A 229 -29.36 -1.17 14.85
N LYS A 230 -30.15 -1.96 15.60
CA LYS A 230 -31.57 -1.67 15.84
C LYS A 230 -31.81 -0.34 16.57
N ASN A 231 -30.77 0.23 17.19
CA ASN A 231 -30.82 1.56 17.79
C ASN A 231 -30.54 2.69 16.77
N HIS A 232 -30.27 2.36 15.50
CA HIS A 232 -30.06 3.34 14.44
C HIS A 232 -31.36 4.10 14.15
N THR A 233 -31.25 5.41 13.89
CA THR A 233 -32.43 6.27 13.62
C THR A 233 -33.28 5.73 12.47
N TRP A 234 -32.64 5.20 11.42
CA TRP A 234 -33.34 4.53 10.31
C TRP A 234 -34.21 3.38 10.78
N PHE A 235 -33.70 2.47 11.63
CA PHE A 235 -34.48 1.34 12.12
C PHE A 235 -35.64 1.80 13.01
N LEU A 236 -35.39 2.72 13.93
CA LEU A 236 -36.43 3.26 14.82
C LEU A 236 -37.57 3.94 14.05
N LYS A 237 -37.24 4.69 13.00
CA LYS A 237 -38.25 5.29 12.11
C LYS A 237 -38.95 4.25 11.24
N SER A 238 -38.21 3.26 10.74
CA SER A 238 -38.77 2.13 10.00
C SER A 238 -39.76 1.36 10.88
N GLN A 239 -39.40 1.02 12.11
CA GLN A 239 -40.27 0.36 13.10
C GLN A 239 -41.61 1.10 13.30
N GLN A 240 -41.59 2.44 13.23
CA GLN A 240 -42.77 3.30 13.40
C GLN A 240 -43.62 3.51 12.13
N ASN A 241 -43.31 2.85 11.01
CA ASN A 241 -43.94 3.11 9.71
C ASN A 241 -43.78 4.55 9.22
N ASP A 242 -42.66 5.21 9.52
CA ASP A 242 -42.36 6.51 8.90
C ASP A 242 -42.34 6.36 7.38
N GLU A 243 -43.05 7.23 6.65
CA GLU A 243 -43.25 7.12 5.20
C GLU A 243 -41.94 7.01 4.41
N LEU A 244 -40.87 7.67 4.86
CA LEU A 244 -39.58 7.63 4.20
C LEU A 244 -38.80 6.36 4.56
N TYR A 245 -38.90 5.90 5.81
CA TYR A 245 -38.07 4.82 6.35
C TYR A 245 -38.74 3.44 6.39
N LYS A 246 -40.05 3.35 6.11
CA LYS A 246 -40.85 2.12 6.29
C LYS A 246 -40.30 0.90 5.54
N ASP A 247 -39.55 1.11 4.46
CA ASP A 247 -38.97 0.08 3.59
C ASP A 247 -37.42 0.10 3.59
N TYR A 248 -36.79 0.77 4.56
CA TYR A 248 -35.32 0.79 4.70
C TYR A 248 -34.73 -0.55 5.15
N TYR A 249 -35.55 -1.43 5.75
CA TYR A 249 -35.16 -2.74 6.24
C TYR A 249 -36.07 -3.81 5.63
N VAL A 250 -35.62 -5.06 5.66
CA VAL A 250 -36.37 -6.19 5.13
C VAL A 250 -37.43 -6.63 6.14
N TRP A 251 -38.69 -6.27 5.87
CA TRP A 251 -39.86 -6.62 6.68
C TRP A 251 -40.74 -7.68 6.00
N ALA A 252 -41.30 -8.61 6.79
CA ALA A 252 -42.22 -9.63 6.31
C ALA A 252 -43.48 -9.74 7.19
N ASN A 253 -44.64 -9.78 6.53
CA ASN A 253 -45.95 -9.94 7.16
C ASN A 253 -46.36 -11.43 7.14
N ALA A 254 -45.99 -12.17 8.19
CA ALA A 254 -46.31 -13.59 8.33
C ALA A 254 -47.19 -13.92 9.56
N GLY A 255 -47.79 -12.89 10.19
CA GLY A 255 -48.52 -13.05 11.44
C GLY A 255 -47.61 -13.59 12.55
N GLY A 256 -48.08 -14.57 13.31
CA GLY A 256 -47.29 -15.23 14.37
C GLY A 256 -46.35 -16.35 13.90
N ASN A 257 -46.32 -16.66 12.60
CA ASN A 257 -45.42 -17.70 12.04
C ASN A 257 -44.17 -17.05 11.46
N LEU A 258 -43.06 -17.78 11.46
CA LEU A 258 -41.85 -17.36 10.74
C LEU A 258 -42.15 -17.19 9.24
N PRO A 259 -41.60 -16.16 8.57
CA PRO A 259 -41.79 -15.96 7.14
C PRO A 259 -41.28 -17.12 6.28
N ASN A 260 -40.14 -17.70 6.66
CA ASN A 260 -39.49 -18.87 6.06
C ASN A 260 -38.54 -19.53 7.09
N ASP A 261 -37.78 -20.53 6.67
CA ASP A 261 -36.84 -21.30 7.50
C ASP A 261 -35.38 -20.80 7.42
N TRP A 262 -35.16 -19.57 6.94
CA TRP A 262 -33.83 -19.02 6.79
C TRP A 262 -33.09 -18.90 8.13
N LEU A 263 -31.79 -19.16 8.07
CA LEU A 263 -30.90 -19.18 9.22
C LEU A 263 -29.85 -18.08 9.14
N THR A 264 -29.49 -17.53 10.31
CA THR A 264 -28.34 -16.64 10.48
C THR A 264 -27.05 -17.38 10.14
N VAL A 265 -25.95 -16.63 10.03
CA VAL A 265 -24.61 -17.21 9.86
C VAL A 265 -24.28 -18.26 10.94
N ASP A 266 -24.76 -18.05 12.16
CA ASP A 266 -24.56 -18.96 13.30
C ASP A 266 -25.65 -20.05 13.42
N GLY A 267 -26.52 -20.20 12.41
CA GLY A 267 -27.52 -21.27 12.36
C GLY A 267 -28.77 -21.06 13.23
N LYS A 268 -29.06 -19.83 13.67
CA LYS A 268 -30.29 -19.48 14.42
C LYS A 268 -31.38 -18.97 13.45
N PRO A 269 -32.66 -18.89 13.82
CA PRO A 269 -33.67 -18.25 12.98
C PRO A 269 -33.25 -16.82 12.58
N ALA A 270 -33.33 -16.50 11.29
CA ALA A 270 -32.91 -15.20 10.74
C ALA A 270 -33.99 -14.10 10.80
N TRP A 271 -35.11 -14.37 11.47
CA TRP A 271 -36.23 -13.45 11.58
C TRP A 271 -36.59 -13.22 13.04
N THR A 272 -36.81 -11.95 13.39
CA THR A 272 -37.29 -11.55 14.71
C THR A 272 -38.61 -10.79 14.58
N TYR A 273 -39.59 -11.14 15.42
CA TYR A 273 -40.89 -10.48 15.41
C TYR A 273 -40.82 -9.17 16.20
N ASP A 274 -41.12 -8.06 15.54
CA ASP A 274 -41.27 -6.77 16.18
C ASP A 274 -42.73 -6.50 16.54
N THR A 275 -43.03 -6.43 17.83
CA THR A 275 -44.39 -6.24 18.33
C THR A 275 -44.93 -4.83 18.08
N SER A 276 -44.06 -3.82 17.93
CA SER A 276 -44.46 -2.43 17.69
C SER A 276 -44.91 -2.22 16.25
N ARG A 277 -44.18 -2.82 15.30
CA ARG A 277 -44.47 -2.84 13.87
C ARG A 277 -45.54 -3.87 13.52
N GLY A 278 -45.64 -4.96 14.29
CA GLY A 278 -46.51 -6.09 14.02
C GLY A 278 -46.03 -7.00 12.88
N ALA A 279 -44.72 -6.99 12.60
CA ALA A 279 -44.10 -7.69 11.47
C ALA A 279 -42.74 -8.31 11.87
N TRP A 280 -42.24 -9.23 11.05
CA TRP A 280 -40.91 -9.81 11.22
C TRP A 280 -39.88 -8.98 10.47
N TYR A 281 -38.71 -8.72 11.06
CA TYR A 281 -37.56 -8.19 10.35
C TYR A 281 -36.48 -9.25 10.18
N PHE A 282 -35.76 -9.17 9.07
CA PHE A 282 -34.67 -10.08 8.74
C PHE A 282 -33.33 -9.60 9.33
N HIS A 283 -32.46 -10.56 9.66
CA HIS A 283 -31.09 -10.31 10.09
C HIS A 283 -30.18 -11.52 9.80
N GLN A 284 -29.10 -11.32 9.04
CA GLN A 284 -28.10 -12.37 8.76
C GLN A 284 -27.26 -12.76 9.97
N PHE A 285 -27.01 -11.80 10.86
CA PHE A 285 -26.04 -11.97 11.95
C PHE A 285 -26.71 -12.09 13.32
N SER A 286 -27.41 -11.04 13.76
CA SER A 286 -28.03 -10.97 15.10
C SER A 286 -29.30 -10.14 15.06
N GLU A 287 -30.25 -10.45 15.95
CA GLU A 287 -31.46 -9.65 16.15
C GLU A 287 -31.17 -8.17 16.48
N ASP A 288 -29.98 -7.87 17.02
CA ASP A 288 -29.53 -6.51 17.30
C ASP A 288 -29.08 -5.74 16.03
N TYR A 289 -28.84 -6.44 14.91
CA TYR A 289 -28.32 -5.88 13.66
C TYR A 289 -29.25 -6.22 12.48
N PRO A 290 -30.41 -5.56 12.37
CA PRO A 290 -31.35 -5.75 11.27
C PRO A 290 -30.73 -5.36 9.92
N ASP A 291 -31.01 -6.16 8.89
CA ASP A 291 -30.47 -5.93 7.54
C ASP A 291 -31.25 -4.85 6.79
N LEU A 292 -30.49 -4.00 6.14
CA LEU A 292 -30.98 -2.96 5.25
C LEU A 292 -31.53 -3.60 3.98
N ASN A 293 -32.64 -3.05 3.48
CA ASN A 293 -33.19 -3.45 2.19
C ASN A 293 -32.36 -2.81 1.06
N LEU A 294 -31.30 -3.49 0.62
CA LEU A 294 -30.41 -2.99 -0.44
C LEU A 294 -31.03 -3.02 -1.86
N SER A 295 -32.27 -3.49 -2.00
CA SER A 295 -33.06 -3.29 -3.22
C SER A 295 -33.77 -1.92 -3.26
N ASN A 296 -33.82 -1.19 -2.13
CA ASN A 296 -34.44 0.13 -2.05
C ASN A 296 -33.48 1.23 -2.52
N GLU A 297 -33.91 2.03 -3.51
CA GLU A 297 -33.11 3.12 -4.09
C GLU A 297 -32.70 4.20 -3.08
N LEU A 298 -33.54 4.47 -2.06
CA LEU A 298 -33.19 5.43 -1.01
C LEU A 298 -32.04 4.89 -0.14
N VAL A 299 -32.09 3.61 0.21
CA VAL A 299 -31.02 2.94 0.97
C VAL A 299 -29.73 2.94 0.17
N LYS A 300 -29.79 2.55 -1.11
CA LYS A 300 -28.61 2.60 -2.00
C LYS A 300 -28.02 4.01 -2.09
N THR A 301 -28.87 5.03 -2.14
CA THR A 301 -28.43 6.44 -2.15
C THR A 301 -27.67 6.81 -0.87
N GLU A 302 -28.17 6.40 0.29
CA GLU A 302 -27.51 6.65 1.59
C GLU A 302 -26.13 5.98 1.66
N ILE A 303 -26.01 4.72 1.21
CA ILE A 303 -24.71 4.00 1.13
C ILE A 303 -23.73 4.74 0.21
N LYS A 304 -24.18 5.18 -0.97
CA LYS A 304 -23.34 5.98 -1.89
C LYS A 304 -22.92 7.29 -1.26
N ASP A 305 -23.78 7.95 -0.50
CA ASP A 305 -23.47 9.21 0.17
C ASP A 305 -22.49 9.04 1.34
N ILE A 306 -22.50 7.90 2.03
CA ILE A 306 -21.45 7.52 3.00
C ILE A 306 -20.10 7.40 2.28
N MET A 307 -20.04 6.73 1.12
CA MET A 307 -18.81 6.63 0.35
C MET A 307 -18.28 8.01 -0.08
N LYS A 308 -19.15 8.85 -0.66
CA LYS A 308 -18.77 10.21 -1.10
C LYS A 308 -18.19 11.03 0.05
N PHE A 309 -18.85 11.02 1.20
CA PHE A 309 -18.42 11.74 2.40
C PHE A 309 -16.97 11.39 2.79
N TRP A 310 -16.63 10.11 2.82
CA TRP A 310 -15.29 9.64 3.20
C TRP A 310 -14.25 9.85 2.09
N MET A 311 -14.63 9.73 0.81
CA MET A 311 -13.73 10.02 -0.31
C MET A 311 -13.36 11.51 -0.39
N GLU A 312 -14.31 12.41 -0.10
CA GLU A 312 -14.08 13.85 0.01
C GLU A 312 -13.13 14.18 1.17
N ALA A 313 -13.23 13.44 2.27
CA ALA A 313 -12.30 13.54 3.39
C ALA A 313 -10.86 13.09 3.04
N GLY A 314 -10.69 12.25 2.01
CA GLY A 314 -9.39 11.83 1.50
C GLY A 314 -9.13 10.32 1.55
N VAL A 315 -10.14 9.50 1.89
CA VAL A 315 -10.06 8.03 1.87
C VAL A 315 -9.71 7.54 0.47
N SER A 316 -8.85 6.52 0.40
CA SER A 316 -8.30 5.94 -0.84
C SER A 316 -9.07 4.70 -1.33
N GLY A 317 -10.01 4.19 -0.54
CA GLY A 317 -10.88 3.10 -0.97
C GLY A 317 -11.69 2.50 0.17
N PHE A 318 -12.47 1.47 -0.16
CA PHE A 318 -13.33 0.76 0.79
C PHE A 318 -13.16 -0.76 0.69
N HIS A 319 -13.16 -1.39 1.85
CA HIS A 319 -13.48 -2.81 2.01
C HIS A 319 -14.99 -2.96 2.15
N ILE A 320 -15.63 -3.78 1.32
CA ILE A 320 -17.06 -4.12 1.45
C ILE A 320 -17.18 -5.26 2.46
N ASP A 321 -17.58 -4.92 3.69
CA ASP A 321 -17.84 -5.90 4.73
C ASP A 321 -19.06 -6.76 4.37
N GLY A 322 -18.93 -8.07 4.58
CA GLY A 322 -20.01 -9.02 4.32
C GLY A 322 -20.46 -9.07 2.85
N VAL A 323 -19.55 -8.89 1.87
CA VAL A 323 -19.90 -8.85 0.44
C VAL A 323 -20.72 -10.05 -0.06
N GLU A 324 -20.60 -11.21 0.58
CA GLU A 324 -21.36 -12.41 0.27
C GLU A 324 -22.81 -12.38 0.78
N TYR A 325 -23.23 -11.38 1.56
CA TYR A 325 -24.51 -11.35 2.27
C TYR A 325 -25.36 -10.12 1.97
N LEU A 326 -25.01 -9.31 0.95
CA LEU A 326 -25.59 -7.97 0.79
C LEU A 326 -27.07 -7.92 0.39
N VAL A 327 -27.52 -8.89 -0.41
CA VAL A 327 -28.87 -8.88 -0.97
C VAL A 327 -29.43 -10.28 -0.85
N GLU A 328 -30.65 -10.41 -0.34
CA GLU A 328 -31.40 -11.67 -0.32
C GLU A 328 -32.37 -11.75 -1.50
N ASN A 329 -32.85 -12.97 -1.79
CA ASN A 329 -33.92 -13.15 -2.75
C ASN A 329 -35.23 -12.52 -2.25
N PRO A 330 -35.84 -11.56 -2.99
CA PRO A 330 -37.12 -10.95 -2.60
C PRO A 330 -38.31 -11.93 -2.65
N ASP A 331 -38.18 -13.07 -3.35
CA ASP A 331 -39.23 -14.09 -3.44
C ASP A 331 -39.24 -15.01 -2.20
N VAL A 332 -39.85 -14.49 -1.13
CA VAL A 332 -40.04 -15.15 0.17
C VAL A 332 -41.00 -16.34 0.04
N LYS A 333 -40.51 -17.54 -0.30
CA LYS A 333 -41.29 -18.79 -0.16
C LYS A 333 -40.57 -20.14 -0.33
N VAL A 334 -39.25 -20.18 -0.54
CA VAL A 334 -38.52 -21.43 -0.77
C VAL A 334 -37.58 -21.73 0.40
N PRO A 335 -37.53 -22.97 0.90
CA PRO A 335 -36.48 -23.41 1.82
C PRO A 335 -35.09 -23.11 1.28
N ASP A 336 -34.19 -22.61 2.14
CA ASP A 336 -32.82 -22.23 1.76
C ASP A 336 -31.77 -23.02 2.57
N PRO A 337 -31.74 -24.37 2.47
CA PRO A 337 -30.86 -25.20 3.30
C PRO A 337 -29.38 -25.00 2.99
N ASP A 338 -29.05 -24.55 1.78
CA ASP A 338 -27.69 -24.26 1.33
C ASP A 338 -27.32 -22.78 1.42
N ARG A 339 -28.23 -21.94 1.93
CA ARG A 339 -28.08 -20.48 2.04
C ARG A 339 -27.86 -19.78 0.71
N SER A 340 -28.20 -20.39 -0.43
CA SER A 340 -28.04 -19.80 -1.76
C SER A 340 -28.95 -18.60 -2.03
N GLN A 341 -30.04 -18.43 -1.27
CA GLN A 341 -30.95 -17.30 -1.36
C GLN A 341 -30.56 -16.13 -0.45
N THR A 342 -29.69 -16.39 0.52
CA THR A 342 -29.25 -15.45 1.56
C THR A 342 -27.74 -15.19 1.53
N ARG A 343 -26.98 -15.97 0.76
CA ARG A 343 -25.55 -15.79 0.52
C ARG A 343 -25.29 -15.88 -0.98
N ASN A 344 -24.45 -14.99 -1.49
CA ASN A 344 -24.02 -14.99 -2.89
C ASN A 344 -25.19 -14.88 -3.88
N TYR A 345 -26.25 -14.18 -3.49
CA TYR A 345 -27.38 -13.92 -4.35
C TYR A 345 -27.02 -12.93 -5.45
N VAL A 346 -27.51 -13.17 -6.66
CA VAL A 346 -27.17 -12.41 -7.88
C VAL A 346 -27.52 -10.92 -7.78
N GLY A 347 -28.51 -10.54 -6.96
CA GLY A 347 -28.87 -9.14 -6.72
C GLY A 347 -27.70 -8.28 -6.20
N THR A 348 -26.76 -8.91 -5.49
CA THR A 348 -25.51 -8.29 -5.01
C THR A 348 -24.70 -7.67 -6.15
N LEU A 349 -24.69 -8.31 -7.32
CA LEU A 349 -23.83 -7.89 -8.44
C LEU A 349 -24.21 -6.50 -8.97
N SER A 350 -25.51 -6.18 -9.05
CA SER A 350 -25.99 -4.87 -9.50
C SER A 350 -25.60 -3.76 -8.53
N LEU A 351 -25.71 -4.02 -7.22
CA LEU A 351 -25.27 -3.06 -6.20
C LEU A 351 -23.76 -2.77 -6.34
N LEU A 352 -22.94 -3.80 -6.53
CA LEU A 352 -21.49 -3.63 -6.67
C LEU A 352 -21.09 -2.84 -7.93
N GLU A 353 -21.84 -2.96 -9.03
CA GLU A 353 -21.67 -2.12 -10.23
C GLU A 353 -21.92 -0.64 -9.88
N GLU A 354 -23.01 -0.33 -9.19
CA GLU A 354 -23.33 1.05 -8.78
C GLU A 354 -22.30 1.64 -7.79
N LEU A 355 -21.82 0.84 -6.83
CA LEU A 355 -20.77 1.28 -5.91
C LEU A 355 -19.44 1.49 -6.63
N ARG A 356 -19.13 0.66 -7.63
CA ARG A 356 -17.94 0.81 -8.48
C ARG A 356 -17.98 2.10 -9.29
N GLU A 357 -19.14 2.47 -9.85
CA GLU A 357 -19.30 3.74 -10.55
C GLU A 357 -19.01 4.95 -9.65
N VAL A 358 -19.50 4.92 -8.41
CA VAL A 358 -19.22 5.97 -7.41
C VAL A 358 -17.72 6.07 -7.11
N ALA A 359 -17.03 4.94 -6.95
CA ALA A 359 -15.58 4.94 -6.74
C ALA A 359 -14.81 5.48 -7.97
N ASN A 360 -15.22 5.09 -9.18
CA ASN A 360 -14.61 5.54 -10.43
C ASN A 360 -14.78 7.06 -10.63
N ALA A 361 -15.94 7.63 -10.27
CA ALA A 361 -16.19 9.07 -10.36
C ALA A 361 -15.24 9.92 -9.51
N TYR A 362 -14.67 9.35 -8.44
CA TYR A 362 -13.67 9.99 -7.57
C TYR A 362 -12.22 9.61 -7.89
N SER A 363 -12.00 8.84 -8.97
CA SER A 363 -10.69 8.39 -9.44
C SER A 363 -10.17 9.28 -10.57
N ASP A 364 -10.10 10.59 -10.32
CA ASP A 364 -9.90 11.64 -11.33
C ASP A 364 -8.46 11.75 -11.86
N LYS A 365 -7.48 11.23 -11.12
CA LYS A 365 -6.04 11.37 -11.41
C LYS A 365 -5.25 10.09 -11.11
N PRO A 366 -4.17 9.82 -11.86
CA PRO A 366 -3.24 8.74 -11.54
C PRO A 366 -2.73 8.82 -10.09
N GLY A 367 -2.73 7.69 -9.40
CA GLY A 367 -2.35 7.61 -7.99
C GLY A 367 -3.43 8.10 -7.01
N ARG A 368 -4.62 8.48 -7.48
CA ARG A 368 -5.78 8.87 -6.65
C ARG A 368 -6.98 7.95 -6.83
N GLU A 369 -6.75 6.79 -7.43
CA GLU A 369 -7.78 5.77 -7.65
C GLU A 369 -8.44 5.36 -6.32
N LYS A 370 -9.75 5.11 -6.38
CA LYS A 370 -10.56 4.68 -5.23
C LYS A 370 -10.75 3.18 -5.27
N LEU A 371 -10.00 2.46 -4.45
CA LEU A 371 -10.10 1.01 -4.36
C LEU A 371 -11.47 0.59 -3.84
N LEU A 372 -12.02 -0.49 -4.39
CA LEU A 372 -13.16 -1.21 -3.85
C LEU A 372 -12.78 -2.68 -3.84
N PHE A 373 -12.78 -3.30 -2.67
CA PHE A 373 -12.47 -4.73 -2.56
C PHE A 373 -13.40 -5.42 -1.57
N GLY A 374 -13.52 -6.75 -1.70
CA GLY A 374 -14.32 -7.58 -0.83
C GLY A 374 -13.53 -8.81 -0.41
N THR A 375 -13.74 -9.24 0.84
CA THR A 375 -13.18 -10.50 1.36
C THR A 375 -14.13 -11.65 1.06
N VAL A 376 -13.59 -12.77 0.59
CA VAL A 376 -14.36 -14.00 0.32
C VAL A 376 -13.68 -15.20 0.95
N GLU A 377 -14.43 -16.26 1.22
CA GLU A 377 -13.85 -17.50 1.74
C GLU A 377 -13.04 -18.28 0.69
N HIS A 378 -13.44 -18.23 -0.59
CA HIS A 378 -12.84 -19.03 -1.65
C HIS A 378 -12.66 -18.24 -2.94
N ALA A 379 -11.50 -18.39 -3.58
CA ALA A 379 -11.12 -17.67 -4.80
C ALA A 379 -11.80 -18.21 -6.08
N ASN A 380 -12.10 -19.51 -6.10
CA ASN A 380 -12.44 -20.27 -7.32
C ASN A 380 -13.85 -20.86 -7.29
N ASN A 381 -14.86 -20.03 -7.05
CA ASN A 381 -16.25 -20.40 -7.32
C ASN A 381 -16.87 -19.44 -8.34
N ASN A 382 -17.94 -19.88 -9.02
CA ASN A 382 -18.57 -19.11 -10.10
C ASN A 382 -19.06 -17.72 -9.63
N PHE A 383 -19.53 -17.59 -8.39
CA PHE A 383 -19.98 -16.30 -7.86
C PHE A 383 -18.82 -15.35 -7.58
N THR A 384 -17.72 -15.86 -6.99
CA THR A 384 -16.50 -15.09 -6.74
C THR A 384 -15.96 -14.48 -8.04
N GLN A 385 -16.00 -15.24 -9.14
CA GLN A 385 -15.61 -14.75 -10.47
C GLN A 385 -16.48 -13.57 -10.94
N GLU A 386 -17.78 -13.64 -10.68
CA GLU A 386 -18.69 -12.53 -10.97
C GLU A 386 -18.43 -11.28 -10.11
N LEU A 387 -17.80 -11.38 -8.94
CA LEU A 387 -17.54 -10.21 -8.09
C LEU A 387 -16.55 -9.21 -8.71
N TRP A 388 -15.66 -9.62 -9.62
CA TRP A 388 -14.86 -8.68 -10.42
C TRP A 388 -15.67 -8.05 -11.55
N GLY A 389 -16.51 -8.86 -12.19
CA GLY A 389 -17.24 -8.53 -13.40
C GLY A 389 -16.38 -8.46 -14.67
N SER A 390 -17.03 -8.35 -15.83
CA SER A 390 -16.38 -8.44 -17.15
C SER A 390 -16.92 -7.39 -18.13
N GLY A 391 -16.13 -7.06 -19.16
CA GLY A 391 -16.48 -6.02 -20.12
C GLY A 391 -16.84 -4.68 -19.45
N ASP A 392 -18.01 -4.15 -19.77
CA ASP A 392 -18.53 -2.90 -19.19
C ASP A 392 -19.11 -3.07 -17.77
N LYS A 393 -19.38 -4.30 -17.33
CA LYS A 393 -19.97 -4.60 -16.00
C LYS A 393 -18.87 -4.79 -14.95
N LYS A 394 -18.06 -3.77 -14.72
CA LYS A 394 -16.99 -3.81 -13.70
C LYS A 394 -17.55 -3.61 -12.29
N ARG A 395 -17.12 -4.44 -11.34
CA ARG A 395 -17.59 -4.45 -9.93
C ARG A 395 -16.42 -4.20 -8.98
N LEU A 396 -15.98 -5.18 -8.21
CA LEU A 396 -14.82 -5.01 -7.33
C LEU A 396 -13.53 -4.81 -8.14
N HIS A 397 -12.63 -3.98 -7.62
CA HIS A 397 -11.27 -3.88 -8.16
C HIS A 397 -10.44 -5.10 -7.78
N ILE A 398 -10.64 -5.56 -6.54
CA ILE A 398 -9.95 -6.71 -5.96
C ILE A 398 -10.98 -7.59 -5.26
N VAL A 399 -10.90 -8.89 -5.49
CA VAL A 399 -11.53 -9.90 -4.63
C VAL A 399 -10.41 -10.57 -3.85
N ALA A 400 -10.51 -10.55 -2.53
CA ALA A 400 -9.44 -10.94 -1.63
C ALA A 400 -9.81 -12.20 -0.83
N PRO A 401 -9.59 -13.41 -1.39
CA PRO A 401 -9.75 -14.65 -0.64
C PRO A 401 -8.86 -14.71 0.60
N ILE A 402 -9.37 -15.38 1.63
CA ILE A 402 -8.60 -15.76 2.81
C ILE A 402 -8.13 -17.22 2.73
N LEU A 403 -6.83 -17.45 2.92
CA LEU A 403 -6.23 -18.78 2.88
C LEU A 403 -6.44 -19.54 4.20
N LYS A 404 -7.71 -19.77 4.57
CA LYS A 404 -8.11 -20.37 5.84
C LYS A 404 -7.55 -21.78 6.04
N ASP A 405 -7.39 -22.53 4.96
CA ASP A 405 -6.93 -23.92 4.99
C ASP A 405 -5.43 -24.04 5.27
N LEU A 406 -4.66 -22.95 5.08
CA LEU A 406 -3.26 -22.90 5.45
C LEU A 406 -3.12 -22.97 6.99
N SER A 407 -2.79 -24.17 7.46
CA SER A 407 -2.75 -24.57 8.86
C SER A 407 -1.66 -25.63 9.09
N SER A 408 -1.43 -26.04 10.34
CA SER A 408 -0.47 -27.09 10.68
C SER A 408 -0.86 -28.47 10.15
N ALA A 409 -2.13 -28.68 9.81
CA ALA A 409 -2.63 -29.88 9.15
C ALA A 409 -2.51 -29.84 7.61
N CYS A 410 -2.26 -28.66 7.04
CA CYS A 410 -2.09 -28.48 5.60
C CYS A 410 -0.71 -28.98 5.20
N ASP A 411 -0.68 -30.08 4.45
CA ASP A 411 0.54 -30.61 3.88
C ASP A 411 0.93 -29.88 2.58
N ALA A 412 2.12 -30.22 2.11
CA ALA A 412 2.52 -30.29 0.72
C ALA A 412 1.41 -30.13 -0.36
N GLY A 413 0.53 -31.14 -0.49
CA GLY A 413 -0.51 -31.17 -1.52
C GLY A 413 -1.60 -30.13 -1.30
N CYS A 414 -1.96 -29.86 -0.04
CA CYS A 414 -2.89 -28.79 0.34
C CYS A 414 -2.36 -27.40 -0.07
N ILE A 415 -1.07 -27.10 0.18
CA ILE A 415 -0.47 -25.82 -0.23
C ILE A 415 -0.45 -25.69 -1.75
N LYS A 416 -0.07 -26.76 -2.46
CA LYS A 416 -0.08 -26.78 -3.93
C LYS A 416 -1.49 -26.52 -4.47
N THR A 417 -2.50 -27.21 -3.96
CA THR A 417 -3.91 -26.99 -4.35
C THR A 417 -4.32 -25.54 -4.14
N THR A 418 -3.95 -24.96 -3.01
CA THR A 418 -4.20 -23.54 -2.71
C THR A 418 -3.54 -22.63 -3.76
N VAL A 419 -2.27 -22.87 -4.09
CA VAL A 419 -1.52 -22.08 -5.09
C VAL A 419 -2.13 -22.22 -6.48
N ASP A 420 -2.46 -23.44 -6.90
CA ASP A 420 -3.09 -23.73 -8.19
C ASP A 420 -4.47 -23.06 -8.29
N GLU A 421 -5.25 -23.07 -7.20
CA GLU A 421 -6.52 -22.36 -7.14
C GLU A 421 -6.34 -20.85 -7.34
N LEU A 422 -5.43 -20.24 -6.58
CA LEU A 422 -5.16 -18.79 -6.71
C LEU A 422 -4.73 -18.42 -8.13
N LEU A 423 -3.89 -19.25 -8.75
CA LEU A 423 -3.26 -19.00 -10.05
C LEU A 423 -4.05 -19.52 -11.26
N THR A 424 -5.21 -20.14 -11.04
CA THR A 424 -6.14 -20.50 -12.12
C THR A 424 -6.45 -19.26 -12.96
N ASP A 425 -6.43 -19.40 -14.29
CA ASP A 425 -6.44 -18.33 -15.28
C ASP A 425 -7.49 -17.24 -14.99
N LYS A 426 -6.99 -16.00 -14.87
CA LYS A 426 -7.68 -14.79 -14.43
C LYS A 426 -7.12 -13.56 -15.17
N ASP A 427 -6.87 -13.70 -16.48
CA ASP A 427 -6.13 -12.74 -17.31
C ASP A 427 -6.55 -11.25 -17.14
N ASP A 428 -7.79 -10.96 -16.76
CA ASP A 428 -8.31 -9.59 -16.56
C ASP A 428 -8.66 -9.22 -15.08
N GLN A 429 -8.41 -10.11 -14.13
CA GLN A 429 -8.83 -9.94 -12.73
C GLN A 429 -7.64 -9.76 -11.78
N TRP A 430 -7.80 -8.87 -10.80
CA TRP A 430 -6.76 -8.64 -9.78
C TRP A 430 -7.14 -9.28 -8.45
N LEU A 431 -6.31 -10.23 -8.01
CA LEU A 431 -6.52 -10.98 -6.77
C LEU A 431 -6.02 -10.20 -5.54
N GLY A 432 -6.64 -10.42 -4.39
CA GLY A 432 -6.08 -10.11 -3.08
C GLY A 432 -5.74 -11.38 -2.30
N ILE A 433 -4.76 -11.35 -1.38
CA ILE A 433 -4.41 -12.53 -0.58
C ILE A 433 -4.39 -12.16 0.90
N GLN A 434 -5.27 -12.79 1.69
CA GLN A 434 -5.34 -12.68 3.14
C GLN A 434 -4.90 -13.97 3.81
N LEU A 435 -4.14 -13.87 4.91
CA LEU A 435 -3.84 -15.00 5.79
C LEU A 435 -4.73 -14.99 7.04
N GLY A 436 -5.07 -13.80 7.55
CA GLY A 436 -5.91 -13.60 8.73
C GLY A 436 -6.58 -12.23 8.67
N ASN A 437 -7.54 -12.01 9.56
CA ASN A 437 -8.16 -10.71 9.81
C ASN A 437 -8.86 -10.72 11.18
N GLN A 438 -9.60 -9.65 11.49
CA GLN A 438 -10.32 -9.51 12.77
C GLN A 438 -11.44 -10.53 13.05
N ASN A 439 -11.81 -11.36 12.06
CA ASN A 439 -12.95 -12.28 12.15
C ASN A 439 -12.54 -13.75 12.03
N ILE A 440 -11.27 -14.03 11.73
CA ILE A 440 -10.75 -15.37 11.45
C ILE A 440 -9.50 -15.63 12.30
N PRO A 441 -9.26 -16.86 12.79
CA PRO A 441 -8.06 -17.20 13.55
C PRO A 441 -6.78 -16.67 12.93
N ARG A 442 -5.90 -16.11 13.78
CA ARG A 442 -4.58 -15.64 13.38
C ARG A 442 -3.79 -16.78 12.75
N ILE A 443 -3.08 -16.47 11.67
CA ILE A 443 -2.29 -17.46 10.93
C ILE A 443 -1.28 -18.18 11.84
N ALA A 444 -0.72 -17.47 12.82
CA ALA A 444 0.23 -18.05 13.75
C ALA A 444 -0.37 -19.23 14.54
N SER A 445 -1.57 -19.06 15.08
CA SER A 445 -2.27 -20.12 15.82
C SER A 445 -2.73 -21.26 14.90
N ARG A 446 -3.06 -20.99 13.63
CA ARG A 446 -3.39 -22.05 12.67
C ARG A 446 -2.17 -22.90 12.30
N LEU A 447 -0.98 -22.30 12.23
CA LEU A 447 0.27 -22.97 11.87
C LEU A 447 1.00 -23.62 13.05
N GLU A 448 0.53 -23.38 14.28
CA GLU A 448 1.17 -23.90 15.47
C GLU A 448 1.13 -25.44 15.52
N HIS A 449 2.29 -26.01 15.81
CA HIS A 449 2.49 -27.45 15.94
C HIS A 449 3.67 -27.72 16.89
N ASN A 450 3.62 -28.84 17.61
CA ASN A 450 4.61 -29.21 18.64
C ASN A 450 5.94 -29.77 18.09
N ASP A 451 6.36 -29.34 16.90
CA ASP A 451 7.58 -29.84 16.24
C ASP A 451 8.70 -28.79 16.09
N GLY A 452 8.51 -27.61 16.70
CA GLY A 452 9.50 -26.53 16.69
C GLY A 452 9.65 -25.78 15.35
N ARG A 453 8.82 -26.08 14.33
CA ARG A 453 8.94 -25.51 12.98
C ARG A 453 7.97 -24.36 12.68
N PHE A 454 7.31 -23.83 13.72
CA PHE A 454 6.38 -22.71 13.63
C PHE A 454 6.93 -21.52 12.82
N LYS A 455 8.13 -21.02 13.18
CA LYS A 455 8.73 -19.86 12.51
C LYS A 455 8.92 -20.09 11.01
N SER A 456 9.40 -21.27 10.63
CA SER A 456 9.61 -21.62 9.22
C SER A 456 8.29 -21.68 8.45
N ARG A 457 7.24 -22.30 9.02
CA ARG A 457 5.90 -22.31 8.42
C ARG A 457 5.32 -20.92 8.22
N LEU A 458 5.52 -20.03 9.20
CA LEU A 458 5.07 -18.64 9.09
C LEU A 458 5.80 -17.90 7.97
N ILE A 459 7.10 -18.13 7.78
CA ILE A 459 7.86 -17.56 6.65
C ILE A 459 7.35 -18.12 5.31
N VAL A 460 6.99 -19.41 5.24
CA VAL A 460 6.34 -20.00 4.04
C VAL A 460 5.02 -19.30 3.73
N ALA A 461 4.15 -19.12 4.72
CA ALA A 461 2.86 -18.44 4.54
C ALA A 461 3.04 -17.00 4.02
N HIS A 462 3.96 -16.24 4.61
CA HIS A 462 4.29 -14.88 4.16
C HIS A 462 4.90 -14.85 2.75
N THR A 463 5.71 -15.84 2.40
CA THR A 463 6.29 -15.97 1.06
C THR A 463 5.20 -16.16 0.01
N LEU A 464 4.24 -17.05 0.26
CA LEU A 464 3.09 -17.25 -0.62
C LEU A 464 2.25 -15.97 -0.74
N GLN A 465 1.92 -15.34 0.39
CA GLN A 465 1.10 -14.12 0.39
C GLN A 465 1.76 -12.96 -0.37
N LEU A 466 3.06 -12.72 -0.15
CA LEU A 466 3.74 -11.53 -0.66
C LEU A 466 4.22 -11.69 -2.11
N LEU A 467 4.57 -12.91 -2.54
CA LEU A 467 5.24 -13.15 -3.82
C LEU A 467 4.38 -13.79 -4.90
N LEU A 468 3.19 -14.29 -4.56
CA LEU A 468 2.18 -14.62 -5.56
C LEU A 468 1.59 -13.34 -6.21
N PRO A 469 1.00 -13.43 -7.43
CA PRO A 469 0.30 -12.34 -8.08
C PRO A 469 -0.87 -11.79 -7.24
N GLY A 470 -1.20 -10.53 -7.48
CA GLY A 470 -2.25 -9.84 -6.74
C GLY A 470 -1.70 -9.04 -5.57
N THR A 471 -2.58 -8.60 -4.68
CA THR A 471 -2.30 -7.66 -3.59
C THR A 471 -2.34 -8.34 -2.22
N PRO A 472 -1.26 -8.30 -1.43
CA PRO A 472 -1.23 -8.88 -0.08
C PRO A 472 -1.91 -7.97 0.94
N PHE A 473 -2.79 -8.55 1.75
CA PHE A 473 -3.48 -7.90 2.87
C PHE A 473 -3.04 -8.54 4.19
N ASN A 474 -2.27 -7.82 4.99
CA ASN A 474 -1.59 -8.34 6.18
C ASN A 474 -2.30 -7.82 7.43
N TYR A 475 -2.71 -8.71 8.31
CA TYR A 475 -3.34 -8.32 9.58
C TYR A 475 -2.29 -8.02 10.65
N TYR A 476 -2.52 -6.98 11.46
CA TYR A 476 -1.53 -6.57 12.46
C TYR A 476 -1.12 -7.72 13.39
N GLY A 477 0.18 -7.85 13.62
CA GLY A 477 0.77 -8.90 14.45
C GLY A 477 1.14 -10.17 13.67
N ASP A 478 0.59 -10.40 12.49
CA ASP A 478 0.92 -11.60 11.69
C ASP A 478 2.38 -11.58 11.20
N GLU A 479 2.98 -10.41 11.02
CA GLU A 479 4.36 -10.22 10.57
C GLU A 479 5.42 -10.83 11.51
N PHE A 480 5.13 -10.89 12.82
CA PHE A 480 6.00 -11.56 13.80
C PHE A 480 5.38 -12.82 14.40
N GLY A 481 4.12 -13.12 14.06
CA GLY A 481 3.43 -14.34 14.47
C GLY A 481 2.67 -14.22 15.78
N GLN A 482 1.97 -13.09 16.01
CA GLN A 482 1.04 -12.96 17.13
C GLN A 482 0.00 -14.09 17.09
N ARG A 483 -0.21 -14.75 18.23
CA ARG A 483 -1.19 -15.82 18.41
C ARG A 483 -2.55 -15.28 18.83
N ASN A 484 -3.56 -16.13 18.69
CA ASN A 484 -4.87 -15.94 19.28
C ASN A 484 -4.73 -15.72 20.79
N GLY A 485 -5.60 -14.88 21.34
CA GLY A 485 -5.83 -14.81 22.78
C GLY A 485 -6.39 -16.12 23.33
N ASN A 486 -6.45 -16.18 24.66
CA ASN A 486 -7.14 -17.23 25.39
C ASN A 486 -8.31 -16.61 26.18
N ILE A 487 -9.31 -16.15 25.43
CA ILE A 487 -10.50 -15.46 25.94
C ILE A 487 -11.66 -16.44 25.86
N SER A 488 -12.09 -16.96 27.02
CA SER A 488 -13.17 -17.95 27.17
C SER A 488 -14.58 -17.36 27.01
N SER A 489 -14.73 -16.23 26.32
CA SER A 489 -16.02 -15.56 26.15
C SER A 489 -16.86 -16.21 25.05
N ASN A 490 -18.17 -15.97 25.06
CA ASN A 490 -19.07 -16.35 23.95
C ASN A 490 -18.80 -15.57 22.65
N LYS A 491 -17.79 -14.70 22.62
CA LYS A 491 -17.35 -13.92 21.45
C LYS A 491 -16.02 -14.49 20.96
N GLU A 492 -16.10 -15.53 20.15
CA GLU A 492 -14.92 -16.23 19.62
C GLU A 492 -13.93 -15.26 18.93
N MET A 493 -14.45 -14.29 18.18
CA MET A 493 -13.66 -13.28 17.44
C MET A 493 -12.76 -12.42 18.34
N ASP A 494 -13.05 -12.27 19.63
CA ASP A 494 -12.20 -11.48 20.54
C ASP A 494 -10.81 -12.12 20.68
N ASN A 495 -10.69 -13.44 20.48
CA ASN A 495 -9.40 -14.12 20.44
C ASN A 495 -8.49 -13.63 19.32
N TYR A 496 -9.04 -13.07 18.23
CA TYR A 496 -8.25 -12.62 17.08
C TYR A 496 -7.94 -11.13 17.15
N ARG A 497 -8.53 -10.43 18.11
CA ARG A 497 -8.48 -8.97 18.28
C ARG A 497 -7.67 -8.53 19.50
N THR A 498 -6.85 -9.42 20.07
CA THR A 498 -6.02 -9.08 21.25
C THR A 498 -5.04 -7.93 20.96
N PRO A 499 -4.66 -7.12 21.96
CA PRO A 499 -3.78 -5.99 21.73
C PRO A 499 -2.43 -6.37 21.10
N MET A 500 -1.90 -5.47 20.27
CA MET A 500 -0.61 -5.59 19.59
C MET A 500 0.55 -5.68 20.58
N GLN A 501 1.54 -6.52 20.29
CA GLN A 501 2.64 -6.83 21.20
C GLN A 501 3.90 -6.05 20.81
N TRP A 502 4.08 -4.87 21.40
CA TRP A 502 5.17 -3.95 21.05
C TRP A 502 6.50 -4.31 21.73
N ASN A 503 6.45 -4.65 23.02
CA ASN A 503 7.64 -4.90 23.83
C ASN A 503 7.35 -5.84 25.01
N THR A 504 8.34 -6.03 25.89
CA THR A 504 8.25 -6.93 27.05
C THR A 504 7.69 -6.29 28.32
N GLN A 505 7.29 -5.01 28.28
CA GLN A 505 6.68 -4.33 29.42
C GLN A 505 5.26 -4.85 29.66
N GLU A 506 4.68 -4.52 30.82
CA GLU A 506 3.28 -4.85 31.12
C GLU A 506 2.35 -4.41 30.00
N ASN A 507 1.28 -5.18 29.79
CA ASN A 507 0.36 -5.02 28.66
C ASN A 507 1.07 -5.00 27.29
N ALA A 508 2.25 -5.60 27.16
CA ALA A 508 3.07 -5.65 25.94
C ALA A 508 3.42 -4.26 25.36
N GLY A 509 3.38 -3.20 26.16
CA GLY A 509 3.57 -1.82 25.72
C GLY A 509 2.40 -1.25 24.90
N PHE A 510 1.25 -1.94 24.87
CA PHE A 510 0.02 -1.46 24.23
C PHE A 510 -0.58 -0.27 25.00
N THR A 511 -0.70 -0.37 26.33
CA THR A 511 -1.21 0.65 27.26
C THR A 511 -0.32 0.71 28.50
N GLY A 512 -0.50 1.71 29.36
CA GLY A 512 0.22 1.87 30.62
C GLY A 512 0.12 0.65 31.54
N LYS A 513 1.15 0.45 32.38
CA LYS A 513 1.32 -0.74 33.22
C LYS A 513 0.17 -1.03 34.20
N ASP A 514 -0.51 0.03 34.67
CA ASP A 514 -1.57 -0.07 35.69
C ASP A 514 -2.97 0.03 35.07
N VAL A 515 -3.05 0.07 33.74
CA VAL A 515 -4.30 0.17 32.97
C VAL A 515 -4.76 -1.22 32.56
N LYS A 516 -6.05 -1.48 32.69
CA LYS A 516 -6.64 -2.73 32.21
C LYS A 516 -7.00 -2.57 30.73
N PRO A 517 -6.34 -3.30 29.80
CA PRO A 517 -6.70 -3.23 28.40
C PRO A 517 -8.10 -3.82 28.17
N TRP A 518 -8.78 -3.33 27.12
CA TRP A 518 -10.14 -3.75 26.78
C TRP A 518 -10.24 -5.26 26.49
N LEU A 519 -9.16 -5.85 25.96
CA LEU A 519 -8.92 -7.29 25.89
C LEU A 519 -7.54 -7.62 26.47
N PRO A 520 -7.35 -8.80 27.09
CA PRO A 520 -6.04 -9.22 27.57
C PRO A 520 -5.06 -9.43 26.39
N VAL A 521 -3.77 -9.14 26.64
CA VAL A 521 -2.67 -9.50 25.72
C VAL A 521 -2.47 -11.01 25.67
N SER A 522 -1.88 -11.53 24.59
CA SER A 522 -1.55 -12.97 24.51
C SER A 522 -0.50 -13.33 25.55
N ALA A 523 -0.51 -14.59 26.01
CA ALA A 523 0.39 -15.06 27.06
C ALA A 523 1.88 -15.00 26.64
N GLU A 524 2.15 -15.10 25.33
CA GLU A 524 3.48 -15.19 24.74
C GLU A 524 4.12 -13.81 24.46
N TYR A 525 3.49 -12.69 24.84
CA TYR A 525 3.96 -11.35 24.46
C TYR A 525 5.40 -11.05 24.89
N LYS A 526 5.92 -11.71 25.93
CA LYS A 526 7.30 -11.52 26.40
C LYS A 526 8.34 -12.08 25.44
N SER A 527 8.02 -13.14 24.69
CA SER A 527 8.88 -13.71 23.66
C SER A 527 8.52 -13.21 22.26
N ASP A 528 7.23 -13.05 21.97
CA ASP A 528 6.72 -12.74 20.64
C ASP A 528 6.23 -11.29 20.59
N ASN A 529 7.15 -10.35 20.40
CA ASN A 529 6.83 -8.93 20.25
C ASN A 529 7.75 -8.26 19.24
N VAL A 530 7.38 -7.04 18.84
CA VAL A 530 8.15 -6.23 17.87
C VAL A 530 9.59 -6.01 18.34
N GLN A 531 9.79 -5.59 19.59
CA GLN A 531 11.13 -5.34 20.13
C GLN A 531 12.03 -6.59 20.10
N ALA A 532 11.51 -7.73 20.55
CA ALA A 532 12.23 -9.01 20.53
C ALA A 532 12.57 -9.42 19.10
N SER A 533 11.61 -9.28 18.17
CA SER A 533 11.79 -9.61 16.75
C SER A 533 12.90 -8.79 16.07
N LEU A 534 13.13 -7.55 16.53
CA LEU A 534 14.19 -6.67 16.06
C LEU A 534 15.56 -6.97 16.68
N ALA A 535 15.61 -7.48 17.92
CA ALA A 535 16.84 -7.64 18.70
C ALA A 535 17.71 -8.85 18.28
N HIS A 536 17.17 -9.84 17.58
CA HIS A 536 17.90 -11.05 17.18
C HIS A 536 18.85 -10.82 16.01
N PHE A 537 20.08 -10.34 16.25
CA PHE A 537 21.03 -9.99 15.16
C PHE A 537 21.40 -11.15 14.21
N SER A 538 21.47 -12.39 14.67
CA SER A 538 21.98 -13.55 13.88
C SER A 538 20.91 -14.39 13.17
N ASP A 539 19.66 -14.39 13.64
CA ASP A 539 18.64 -15.33 13.17
C ASP A 539 17.65 -14.65 12.21
N VAL A 540 17.20 -15.39 11.18
CA VAL A 540 16.07 -14.97 10.33
C VAL A 540 14.78 -15.16 11.14
N THR A 541 14.34 -14.11 11.82
CA THR A 541 13.01 -14.07 12.45
C THR A 541 11.92 -13.93 11.39
N PRO A 542 10.67 -14.40 11.64
CA PRO A 542 9.55 -14.16 10.74
C PRO A 542 9.40 -12.68 10.35
N PHE A 543 9.59 -11.78 11.30
CA PHE A 543 9.55 -10.33 11.08
C PHE A 543 10.61 -9.83 10.08
N LYS A 544 11.86 -10.29 10.23
CA LYS A 544 12.94 -9.93 9.30
C LYS A 544 12.70 -10.52 7.91
N ALA A 545 12.22 -11.75 7.84
CA ALA A 545 11.85 -12.37 6.58
C ALA A 545 10.71 -11.59 5.90
N PHE A 546 9.66 -11.22 6.63
CA PHE A 546 8.54 -10.41 6.16
C PHE A 546 9.04 -9.09 5.54
N LYS A 547 9.91 -8.35 6.23
CA LYS A 547 10.51 -7.11 5.70
C LYS A 547 11.28 -7.32 4.40
N ARG A 548 12.09 -8.40 4.33
CA ARG A 548 12.86 -8.74 3.12
C ARG A 548 11.93 -9.12 1.97
N LEU A 549 10.85 -9.86 2.24
CA LEU A 549 9.84 -10.25 1.24
C LEU A 549 9.03 -9.04 0.75
N VAL A 550 8.62 -8.11 1.62
CA VAL A 550 7.97 -6.85 1.20
C VAL A 550 8.90 -6.04 0.29
N LYS A 551 10.20 -5.97 0.61
CA LYS A 551 11.18 -5.32 -0.25
C LYS A 551 11.32 -6.04 -1.60
N LEU A 552 11.41 -7.37 -1.63
CA LEU A 552 11.47 -8.14 -2.88
C LEU A 552 10.22 -7.94 -3.74
N ARG A 553 9.04 -7.87 -3.12
CA ARG A 553 7.78 -7.63 -3.83
C ARG A 553 7.78 -6.33 -4.64
N SER A 554 8.56 -5.32 -4.24
CA SER A 554 8.69 -4.06 -4.99
C SER A 554 9.38 -4.18 -6.35
N ARG A 555 9.98 -5.35 -6.66
CA ARG A 555 10.59 -5.63 -7.97
C ARG A 555 9.51 -5.84 -9.04
N GLU A 556 9.78 -5.37 -10.24
CA GLU A 556 8.83 -5.36 -11.36
C GLU A 556 8.20 -6.72 -11.66
N SER A 557 9.02 -7.77 -11.65
CA SER A 557 8.53 -9.15 -11.88
C SER A 557 7.55 -9.63 -10.80
N PHE A 558 7.68 -9.20 -9.55
CA PHE A 558 6.71 -9.54 -8.50
C PHE A 558 5.45 -8.68 -8.56
N GLN A 559 5.54 -7.44 -9.05
CA GLN A 559 4.39 -6.55 -9.18
C GLN A 559 3.45 -6.94 -10.34
N TRP A 560 3.98 -7.27 -11.52
CA TRP A 560 3.15 -7.60 -12.70
C TRP A 560 3.70 -8.72 -13.60
N GLY A 561 4.82 -9.33 -13.22
CA GLY A 561 5.38 -10.44 -13.99
C GLY A 561 4.44 -11.64 -14.00
N LYS A 562 4.43 -12.36 -15.12
CA LYS A 562 3.71 -13.62 -15.29
C LYS A 562 4.23 -14.64 -14.28
N THR A 563 3.32 -15.50 -13.82
CA THR A 563 3.66 -16.61 -12.92
C THR A 563 3.63 -17.91 -13.69
N MET A 564 4.62 -18.76 -13.46
CA MET A 564 4.60 -20.16 -13.90
C MET A 564 4.88 -21.03 -12.68
N VAL A 565 4.00 -21.99 -12.40
CA VAL A 565 4.15 -22.95 -11.31
C VAL A 565 4.66 -24.26 -11.85
N CYS A 566 5.48 -24.93 -11.06
CA CYS A 566 6.15 -26.17 -11.39
C CYS A 566 6.38 -26.92 -10.10
N SER A 567 5.41 -27.74 -9.71
CA SER A 567 5.51 -28.56 -8.51
C SER A 567 5.69 -30.03 -8.91
N PRO A 568 6.94 -30.47 -9.17
CA PRO A 568 7.22 -31.84 -9.63
C PRO A 568 6.98 -32.90 -8.54
N GLN A 569 7.00 -32.49 -7.27
CA GLN A 569 6.74 -33.31 -6.10
C GLN A 569 5.67 -32.63 -5.23
N ASP A 570 4.96 -33.41 -4.41
CA ASP A 570 3.88 -32.86 -3.57
C ASP A 570 4.42 -31.87 -2.52
N ASN A 571 5.59 -32.16 -1.95
CA ASN A 571 6.26 -31.36 -0.90
C ASN A 571 7.10 -30.19 -1.42
N LEU A 572 6.98 -29.86 -2.71
CA LEU A 572 7.68 -28.75 -3.32
C LEU A 572 6.69 -27.79 -3.97
N VAL A 573 6.80 -26.53 -3.61
CA VAL A 573 6.18 -25.43 -4.35
C VAL A 573 7.28 -24.65 -5.04
N ILE A 574 7.27 -24.68 -6.37
CA ILE A 574 8.20 -23.90 -7.18
C ILE A 574 7.41 -23.03 -8.14
N PHE A 575 7.74 -21.75 -8.18
CA PHE A 575 7.16 -20.84 -9.16
C PHE A 575 8.16 -19.79 -9.61
N THR A 576 7.97 -19.30 -10.83
CA THR A 576 8.71 -18.15 -11.36
C THR A 576 7.83 -16.91 -11.44
N ARG A 577 8.44 -15.74 -11.33
CA ARG A 577 7.83 -14.44 -11.60
C ARG A 577 8.68 -13.71 -12.63
N LYS A 578 8.10 -13.40 -13.80
CA LYS A 578 8.84 -12.84 -14.94
C LYS A 578 8.10 -11.69 -15.62
N ALA A 579 8.67 -10.50 -15.54
CA ALA A 579 8.32 -9.36 -16.39
C ALA A 579 9.33 -9.23 -17.54
N THR A 580 8.86 -9.00 -18.76
CA THR A 580 9.69 -8.87 -19.96
C THR A 580 10.73 -7.77 -19.79
N ARG A 581 12.01 -8.07 -20.07
CA ARG A 581 13.19 -7.18 -19.91
C ARG A 581 13.49 -6.72 -18.48
N PHE A 582 12.94 -7.38 -17.47
CA PHE A 582 13.32 -7.19 -16.08
C PHE A 582 13.96 -8.46 -15.53
N PRO A 583 14.75 -8.38 -14.44
CA PRO A 583 15.19 -9.56 -13.71
C PRO A 583 13.98 -10.40 -13.32
N TYR A 584 14.08 -11.71 -13.48
CA TYR A 584 13.03 -12.64 -13.09
C TYR A 584 13.51 -13.51 -11.93
N PHE A 585 12.55 -14.12 -11.24
CA PHE A 585 12.80 -14.77 -9.97
C PHE A 585 12.25 -16.19 -9.99
N LEU A 586 13.02 -17.13 -9.44
CA LEU A 586 12.59 -18.47 -9.12
C LEU A 586 12.45 -18.59 -7.60
N THR A 587 11.28 -19.01 -7.13
CA THR A 587 11.03 -19.28 -5.71
C THR A 587 10.86 -20.77 -5.54
N VAL A 588 11.69 -21.39 -4.69
CA VAL A 588 11.65 -22.82 -4.35
C VAL A 588 11.33 -22.94 -2.87
N ILE A 589 10.27 -23.68 -2.54
CA ILE A 589 9.78 -23.86 -1.17
C ILE A 589 9.64 -25.35 -0.89
N ASN A 590 10.37 -25.86 0.11
CA ASN A 590 10.11 -27.17 0.69
C ASN A 590 8.96 -27.04 1.68
N THR A 591 7.80 -27.62 1.41
CA THR A 591 6.63 -27.59 2.31
C THR A 591 6.51 -28.85 3.17
N GLY A 592 7.42 -29.81 3.01
CA GLY A 592 7.44 -31.08 3.71
C GLY A 592 8.17 -31.04 5.06
N ASN A 593 8.04 -32.15 5.78
CA ASN A 593 8.69 -32.36 7.09
C ASN A 593 10.10 -32.97 7.00
N GLY A 594 10.55 -33.33 5.80
CA GLY A 594 11.86 -33.93 5.55
C GLY A 594 12.72 -33.09 4.60
N ASP A 595 14.00 -33.38 4.57
CA ASP A 595 14.94 -32.76 3.63
C ASP A 595 14.57 -33.14 2.19
N VAL A 596 14.74 -32.21 1.27
CA VAL A 596 14.46 -32.42 -0.16
C VAL A 596 15.67 -31.99 -0.97
N HIS A 597 16.09 -32.89 -1.85
CA HIS A 597 17.01 -32.57 -2.92
C HIS A 597 16.21 -32.28 -4.19
N VAL A 598 16.37 -31.08 -4.75
CA VAL A 598 15.74 -30.67 -6.00
C VAL A 598 16.78 -30.75 -7.10
N SER A 599 16.61 -31.71 -8.01
CA SER A 599 17.52 -31.87 -9.14
C SER A 599 17.40 -30.68 -10.13
N PRO A 600 18.44 -30.39 -10.94
CA PRO A 600 18.34 -29.40 -12.02
C PRO A 600 17.17 -29.67 -12.97
N GLU A 601 16.83 -30.94 -13.19
CA GLU A 601 15.71 -31.35 -14.02
C GLU A 601 14.33 -31.02 -13.42
N GLU A 602 14.22 -31.00 -12.10
CA GLU A 602 12.98 -30.61 -11.41
C GLU A 602 12.80 -29.10 -11.38
N LEU A 603 13.91 -28.39 -11.56
CA LEU A 603 13.93 -26.96 -11.86
C LEU A 603 13.66 -26.71 -13.36
N LYS A 604 13.01 -27.58 -14.13
CA LYS A 604 12.75 -27.36 -15.60
C LYS A 604 11.90 -26.11 -15.94
N CYS A 605 11.25 -25.49 -14.97
CA CYS A 605 10.64 -24.17 -15.13
C CYS A 605 11.57 -23.01 -14.77
N ALA A 606 12.78 -23.33 -14.32
CA ALA A 606 13.89 -22.42 -14.30
C ALA A 606 14.10 -21.91 -15.73
N PRO A 607 14.52 -20.66 -15.84
CA PRO A 607 14.79 -19.99 -17.11
C PRO A 607 15.84 -20.65 -18.01
N SER A 608 15.98 -20.09 -19.21
CA SER A 608 16.98 -20.46 -20.21
C SER A 608 18.45 -20.33 -19.76
N LYS A 609 18.73 -19.70 -18.61
CA LYS A 609 20.07 -19.38 -18.13
C LYS A 609 20.54 -20.34 -17.05
N ASP A 610 21.79 -20.75 -17.16
CA ASP A 610 22.44 -21.69 -16.24
C ASP A 610 22.89 -21.03 -14.92
N GLU A 611 22.89 -19.70 -14.80
CA GLU A 611 23.38 -19.02 -13.58
C GLU A 611 22.35 -18.04 -12.98
N GLY A 612 22.18 -18.07 -11.65
CA GLY A 612 21.34 -17.15 -10.89
C GLY A 612 21.89 -16.85 -9.48
N GLN A 613 21.52 -15.72 -8.89
CA GLN A 613 22.00 -15.28 -7.57
C GLN A 613 20.93 -15.49 -6.49
N ILE A 614 21.31 -16.07 -5.35
CA ILE A 614 20.41 -16.18 -4.20
C ILE A 614 20.16 -14.79 -3.59
N VAL A 615 18.93 -14.30 -3.70
CA VAL A 615 18.51 -12.99 -3.15
C VAL A 615 17.71 -13.11 -1.85
N PHE A 616 17.25 -14.30 -1.51
CA PHE A 616 16.63 -14.61 -0.22
C PHE A 616 16.77 -16.08 0.12
N HIS A 617 17.05 -16.35 1.38
CA HIS A 617 16.99 -17.68 1.98
C HIS A 617 16.37 -17.56 3.36
N SER A 618 15.41 -18.43 3.71
CA SER A 618 14.70 -18.38 5.02
C SER A 618 15.59 -18.62 6.25
N ARG A 619 16.87 -18.93 6.06
CA ARG A 619 17.85 -19.22 7.10
C ARG A 619 19.18 -18.49 6.89
N ASP A 620 19.20 -17.51 5.99
CA ASP A 620 20.39 -16.71 5.61
C ASP A 620 21.60 -17.54 5.13
N LYS A 621 21.38 -18.78 4.67
CA LYS A 621 22.45 -19.55 4.04
C LYS A 621 22.69 -19.01 2.63
N GLN A 622 23.97 -18.87 2.26
CA GLN A 622 24.40 -18.63 0.86
C GLN A 622 23.85 -17.35 0.21
N LEU A 623 23.45 -16.35 1.00
CA LEU A 623 22.89 -15.10 0.46
C LEU A 623 23.94 -14.39 -0.42
N GLY A 624 23.57 -14.08 -1.66
CA GLY A 624 24.44 -13.45 -2.64
C GLY A 624 25.34 -14.40 -3.42
N GLU A 625 25.35 -15.71 -3.09
CA GLU A 625 26.06 -16.72 -3.88
C GLU A 625 25.39 -16.91 -5.24
N THR A 626 26.21 -17.14 -6.27
CA THR A 626 25.77 -17.51 -7.61
C THR A 626 25.68 -19.03 -7.69
N LEU A 627 24.53 -19.54 -8.11
CA LEU A 627 24.28 -20.95 -8.36
C LEU A 627 24.38 -21.24 -9.85
N ASP A 628 25.08 -22.32 -10.19
CA ASP A 628 25.18 -22.87 -11.54
C ASP A 628 24.31 -24.13 -11.66
N PHE A 629 23.24 -24.03 -12.45
CA PHE A 629 22.24 -25.06 -12.67
C PHE A 629 22.64 -26.09 -13.74
N SER A 630 23.82 -25.96 -14.37
CA SER A 630 24.31 -26.90 -15.38
C SER A 630 24.63 -28.31 -14.82
N GLY A 631 24.66 -28.47 -13.50
CA GLY A 631 24.83 -29.77 -12.85
C GLY A 631 24.58 -29.85 -11.34
N GLN A 632 24.27 -28.75 -10.66
CA GLN A 632 24.03 -28.75 -9.20
C GLN A 632 22.54 -28.60 -8.86
N GLY A 633 22.02 -29.53 -8.07
CA GLY A 633 20.69 -29.42 -7.46
C GLY A 633 20.69 -28.57 -6.20
N LEU A 634 19.51 -28.26 -5.68
CA LEU A 634 19.31 -27.54 -4.42
C LEU A 634 19.01 -28.51 -3.28
N GLN A 635 19.63 -28.29 -2.12
CA GLN A 635 19.28 -29.00 -0.90
C GLN A 635 18.47 -28.07 0.00
N LEU A 636 17.24 -28.46 0.36
CA LEU A 636 16.35 -27.70 1.22
C LEU A 636 15.97 -28.54 2.45
N ASP A 637 16.22 -28.03 3.66
CA ASP A 637 15.68 -28.68 4.86
C ASP A 637 14.15 -28.38 4.98
N PRO A 638 13.42 -28.94 5.96
CA PRO A 638 11.97 -28.76 6.09
C PRO A 638 11.56 -27.29 6.20
N PHE A 639 10.56 -26.85 5.41
CA PHE A 639 10.08 -25.46 5.39
C PHE A 639 11.14 -24.42 5.00
N ASP A 640 12.18 -24.83 4.27
CA ASP A 640 13.18 -23.92 3.72
C ASP A 640 12.73 -23.32 2.39
N ILE A 641 13.17 -22.09 2.14
CA ILE A 641 12.81 -21.25 1.01
C ILE A 641 14.08 -20.67 0.44
N VAL A 642 14.23 -20.78 -0.87
CA VAL A 642 15.29 -20.12 -1.64
C VAL A 642 14.64 -19.31 -2.76
N ILE A 643 15.05 -18.04 -2.90
CA ILE A 643 14.63 -17.17 -4.00
C ILE A 643 15.87 -16.74 -4.77
N ILE A 644 15.84 -16.98 -6.07
CA ILE A 644 16.98 -16.83 -6.96
C ILE A 644 16.61 -15.81 -8.01
N GLU A 645 17.39 -14.73 -8.09
CA GLU A 645 17.29 -13.70 -9.11
C GLU A 645 18.17 -14.06 -10.29
N PHE A 646 17.65 -13.82 -11.49
CA PHE A 646 18.40 -14.00 -12.71
C PHE A 646 18.35 -12.72 -13.54
N ALA A 647 19.41 -12.49 -14.32
CA ALA A 647 19.49 -11.34 -15.20
C ALA A 647 18.36 -11.36 -16.25
N ALA A 648 17.85 -10.17 -16.60
CA ALA A 648 16.84 -9.99 -17.62
C ALA A 648 17.19 -10.73 -18.93
N GLU A 649 16.17 -11.24 -19.61
CA GLU A 649 16.25 -11.71 -20.99
C GLU A 649 15.76 -10.60 -21.92
N ASP A 650 16.36 -10.52 -23.13
CA ASP A 650 16.14 -9.44 -24.11
C ASP A 650 14.72 -9.37 -24.70
#